data_AF-D8Q4X4-F1
#
_entry.id   AF-D8Q4X4-F1
#
_cell.length_a   1.000
_cell.length_b   1.000
_cell.length_c   1.000
_cell.angle_alpha   90.00
_cell.angle_beta   90.00
_cell.angle_gamma   90.00
#
_symmetry.space_group_name_H-M   'P 1'
#
loop_
_entity.id
_entity.type
_entity.pdbx_description
1 polymer ?
#
loop_
_entity_poly.entity_id
_entity_poly.type
_entity_poly.pdbx_seq_one_letter_code
_entity_poly.pdbx_strand_id
1 'polypeptide(L)'
;MSLLPQSPSPQSQVAATQSLRRDPAQVLPLELLSIIFQICVDDCGMTPLRLTHVSHWWRDLAIGLPQLWTHLRIPCPHVGQGPHGHCAQICSDWITRSGPHLVSIQLPPHEQDSCMAELLAKHVLAANGQKITALELHLPGEGAEPPSPTALSFLNLPHSSFPALEELTLYVNFDAHAFTYRANIATSFNGSPLRHLDLKYHSWYANSTPDQVLDLDWGRLESFALYDSPSLWWDVEGMTCFVLTELRNITFLTLTVLSDVGVNASDVLERATFPNLRIFRLTTEIDCEDLECNDKVFYQALECPKLETVELTLSSADMDEIEAKFFDSGFFSDVGFRRTSLAHLRSLYLRNYAGISTQQLLDVLEETPMLEQLELIDSIRIQPTFYERLAVPATLVPRLRLLKIKYPIESVADMLSMAPAIEAMLRGRWDAQNLAKPGVSLLQAVSIASLRFSYDAAWHLECPARLSTLRPVGQCRHLLSLEILSEVFCYAVEGYRSAVDGGTSPLRLTHVCVLWRDIVLASPRLWTHLRIPCPHRGQGPHEDCVRMCNTWIKLSGEHDVSIELPRYEEDSCMTGLLAERVLALKSNAQRITKLDLHLPGEEGKPGRESLLSFLTLPYDSLPALKDLRLIIEFTLSCTDTIITSFDGCVEHISLDYFCDEQGDKGPSDLFELQWDCIESLDLRFNFYTSPDLALEFVSALDDIRRLTITIDTFDDLTARESTSLNECRHLRDLQYLEVKSRCLNDTDSEKPFWEAFSCPRLETLVVRASAPSMVHCSIFDSEHFRTTSLSRLRVLRIQEYVVVPCEGVIQVLKSTPMLEELACSLLAGDHFAFFQQLAHPTTLVPRLRKVDFDHDCYEEQDFNAVVRGIEVLLRGRWGDVSSPLKDVSIYASSDNYEFEPAWVDSLRELPSLDDANWSVGPASQIMDCDTLCEDLASVSLSTSMEM
;
A
#
# COMPACT_ATOMS: atom_id res chain seq x y z
N MET A 1 69.75 39.64 17.62
CA MET A 1 68.67 40.62 17.49
C MET A 1 67.79 40.18 16.33
N SER A 2 66.74 39.44 16.65
CA SER A 2 65.81 38.80 15.71
C SER A 2 64.47 39.56 15.69
N LEU A 3 64.01 39.90 14.48
CA LEU A 3 62.75 40.59 14.22
C LEU A 3 61.59 39.60 14.33
N LEU A 4 60.60 39.91 15.18
CA LEU A 4 59.33 39.21 15.27
C LEU A 4 58.35 39.74 14.19
N PRO A 5 57.52 38.88 13.57
CA PRO A 5 56.54 39.30 12.58
C PRO A 5 55.32 39.95 13.25
N GLN A 6 54.85 41.06 12.69
CA GLN A 6 53.68 41.80 13.14
C GLN A 6 52.39 41.02 12.87
N SER A 7 51.47 41.04 13.84
CA SER A 7 50.16 40.40 13.77
C SER A 7 49.26 41.08 12.72
N PRO A 8 48.49 40.31 11.93
CA PRO A 8 47.59 40.86 10.92
C PRO A 8 46.47 41.68 11.57
N SER A 9 46.08 42.76 10.88
CA SER A 9 45.06 43.69 11.37
C SER A 9 43.67 43.02 11.46
N PRO A 10 42.83 43.41 12.45
CA PRO A 10 41.51 42.83 12.67
C PRO A 10 40.54 42.99 11.47
N GLN A 11 40.78 43.96 10.57
CA GLN A 11 39.98 44.10 9.34
C GLN A 11 40.25 43.00 8.30
N SER A 12 41.45 42.41 8.30
CA SER A 12 41.78 41.29 7.41
C SER A 12 41.15 39.96 7.87
N GLN A 13 40.77 39.84 9.14
CA GLN A 13 40.12 38.65 9.69
C GLN A 13 38.60 38.64 9.46
N VAL A 14 37.97 39.82 9.37
CA VAL A 14 36.52 39.95 9.07
C VAL A 14 36.23 39.66 7.58
N ALA A 15 37.12 40.05 6.67
CA ALA A 15 36.98 39.72 5.25
C ALA A 15 37.15 38.20 4.97
N ALA A 16 38.03 37.52 5.71
CA ALA A 16 38.24 36.08 5.59
C ALA A 16 37.11 35.23 6.19
N THR A 17 36.33 35.77 7.14
CA THR A 17 35.15 35.09 7.71
C THR A 17 33.88 35.31 6.90
N GLN A 18 33.78 36.40 6.12
CA GLN A 18 32.64 36.62 5.21
C GLN A 18 32.71 35.80 3.92
N SER A 19 33.89 35.37 3.46
CA SER A 19 34.03 34.47 2.31
C SER A 19 33.69 33.00 2.58
N LEU A 20 33.40 32.63 3.83
CA LEU A 20 33.11 31.25 4.26
C LEU A 20 31.60 30.93 4.38
N ARG A 21 30.70 31.87 4.06
CA ARG A 21 29.24 31.65 4.01
C ARG A 21 28.71 31.54 2.58
N ARG A 22 29.42 30.83 1.69
CA ARG A 22 28.79 30.39 0.45
C ARG A 22 27.92 29.18 0.77
N ASP A 23 26.70 29.21 0.25
CA ASP A 23 25.77 28.09 0.30
C ASP A 23 26.52 26.81 -0.13
N PRO A 24 26.53 25.72 0.68
CA PRO A 24 27.21 24.48 0.37
C PRO A 24 26.88 23.95 -1.04
N ALA A 25 25.66 24.24 -1.50
CA ALA A 25 25.19 23.91 -2.83
C ALA A 25 26.07 24.53 -3.93
N GLN A 26 26.50 25.79 -3.75
CA GLN A 26 27.35 26.51 -4.71
C GLN A 26 28.81 26.03 -4.74
N VAL A 27 29.18 25.07 -3.89
CA VAL A 27 30.56 24.55 -3.78
C VAL A 27 30.74 23.26 -4.60
N LEU A 28 29.66 22.51 -4.86
CA LEU A 28 29.72 21.34 -5.71
C LEU A 28 29.80 21.75 -7.20
N PRO A 29 30.67 21.11 -8.00
CA PRO A 29 30.60 21.22 -9.45
C PRO A 29 29.20 20.87 -9.96
N LEU A 30 28.75 21.62 -10.95
CA LEU A 30 27.42 21.48 -11.56
C LEU A 30 27.14 20.03 -12.00
N GLU A 31 28.17 19.36 -12.52
CA GLU A 31 28.10 18.01 -13.02
C GLU A 31 27.78 17.01 -11.91
N LEU A 32 28.43 17.15 -10.74
CA LEU A 32 28.15 16.27 -9.60
C LEU A 32 26.76 16.50 -9.05
N LEU A 33 26.33 17.76 -8.99
CA LEU A 33 24.99 18.05 -8.50
C LEU A 33 23.91 17.59 -9.48
N SER A 34 24.18 17.63 -10.79
CA SER A 34 23.28 17.07 -11.80
C SER A 34 23.12 15.56 -11.67
N ILE A 35 24.21 14.84 -11.35
CA ILE A 35 24.18 13.40 -11.07
C ILE A 35 23.41 13.12 -9.79
N ILE A 36 23.64 13.90 -8.73
CA ILE A 36 22.88 13.76 -7.47
C ILE A 36 21.39 13.98 -7.72
N PHE A 37 21.02 15.02 -8.48
CA PHE A 37 19.63 15.30 -8.80
C PHE A 37 19.01 14.17 -9.61
N GLN A 38 19.74 13.61 -10.59
CA GLN A 38 19.27 12.48 -11.37
C GLN A 38 19.03 11.25 -10.49
N ILE A 39 19.99 10.90 -9.62
CA ILE A 39 19.84 9.79 -8.67
C ILE A 39 18.63 10.03 -7.73
N CYS A 40 18.46 11.24 -7.22
CA CYS A 40 17.33 11.56 -6.36
C CYS A 40 15.98 11.41 -7.07
N VAL A 41 15.90 11.81 -8.35
CA VAL A 41 14.68 11.67 -9.16
C VAL A 41 14.40 10.19 -9.49
N ASP A 42 15.43 9.45 -9.90
CA ASP A 42 15.31 8.06 -10.34
C ASP A 42 15.03 7.09 -9.17
N ASP A 43 15.79 7.18 -8.07
CA ASP A 43 15.74 6.19 -6.97
C ASP A 43 14.68 6.48 -5.90
N CYS A 44 14.35 7.75 -5.67
CA CYS A 44 13.45 8.15 -4.58
C CYS A 44 12.04 8.49 -5.05
N GLY A 45 11.74 8.35 -6.35
CA GLY A 45 10.46 8.79 -6.94
C GLY A 45 10.18 10.28 -6.74
N MET A 46 11.22 11.07 -6.43
CA MET A 46 11.09 12.50 -6.18
C MET A 46 10.83 13.23 -7.49
N THR A 47 9.82 14.10 -7.53
CA THR A 47 9.61 14.95 -8.71
C THR A 47 10.73 15.99 -8.79
N PRO A 48 11.29 16.28 -9.99
CA PRO A 48 12.20 17.40 -10.20
C PRO A 48 11.70 18.73 -9.61
N LEU A 49 10.38 18.91 -9.53
CA LEU A 49 9.76 20.07 -8.88
C LEU A 49 10.17 20.21 -7.42
N ARG A 50 10.25 19.12 -6.63
CA ARG A 50 10.69 19.20 -5.22
C ARG A 50 12.09 19.78 -5.07
N LEU A 51 13.00 19.49 -6.00
CA LEU A 51 14.34 20.09 -6.02
C LEU A 51 14.29 21.61 -6.20
N THR A 52 13.27 22.12 -6.92
CA THR A 52 13.08 23.56 -7.13
C THR A 52 12.57 24.32 -5.90
N HIS A 53 12.12 23.62 -4.86
CA HIS A 53 11.65 24.24 -3.61
C HIS A 53 12.76 24.40 -2.57
N VAL A 54 13.93 23.77 -2.75
CA VAL A 54 15.04 23.82 -1.78
C VAL A 54 15.67 25.21 -1.71
N SER A 55 16.03 25.78 -2.86
CA SER A 55 16.58 27.14 -2.96
C SER A 55 16.42 27.68 -4.39
N HIS A 56 16.59 28.99 -4.59
CA HIS A 56 16.60 29.59 -5.93
C HIS A 56 17.68 28.99 -6.82
N TRP A 57 18.85 28.68 -6.27
CA TRP A 57 19.94 28.11 -7.06
C TRP A 57 19.65 26.66 -7.49
N TRP A 58 19.06 25.85 -6.60
CA TRP A 58 18.59 24.50 -6.94
C TRP A 58 17.47 24.54 -7.98
N ARG A 59 16.58 25.52 -7.88
CA ARG A 59 15.53 25.76 -8.87
C ARG A 59 16.10 26.05 -10.25
N ASP A 60 16.99 27.04 -10.35
CA ASP A 60 17.63 27.39 -11.63
C ASP A 60 18.36 26.20 -12.22
N LEU A 61 19.03 25.43 -11.36
CA LEU A 61 19.75 24.24 -11.76
C LEU A 61 18.80 23.15 -12.26
N ALA A 62 17.80 22.77 -11.47
CA ALA A 62 16.87 21.71 -11.83
C ALA A 62 16.09 22.07 -13.10
N ILE A 63 15.63 23.32 -13.24
CA ILE A 63 14.98 23.81 -14.46
C ILE A 63 15.96 23.82 -15.65
N GLY A 64 17.23 24.15 -15.40
CA GLY A 64 18.28 24.20 -16.41
C GLY A 64 18.89 22.85 -16.81
N LEU A 65 18.43 21.72 -16.24
CA LEU A 65 18.90 20.37 -16.53
C LEU A 65 17.82 19.55 -17.23
N PRO A 66 17.76 19.57 -18.58
CA PRO A 66 16.69 18.91 -19.35
C PRO A 66 16.57 17.40 -19.08
N GLN A 67 17.69 16.75 -18.73
CA GLN A 67 17.75 15.33 -18.36
C GLN A 67 16.91 14.95 -17.13
N LEU A 68 16.60 15.91 -16.24
CA LEU A 68 15.70 15.64 -15.11
C LEU A 68 14.24 15.57 -15.53
N TRP A 69 13.91 16.09 -16.71
CA TRP A 69 12.55 16.21 -17.23
C TRP A 69 12.25 15.13 -18.29
N THR A 70 13.10 14.11 -18.44
CA THR A 70 12.90 13.02 -19.41
C THR A 70 11.95 11.94 -18.93
N HIS A 71 11.60 11.93 -17.65
CA HIS A 71 10.62 11.00 -17.08
C HIS A 71 9.46 11.81 -16.51
N LEU A 72 8.27 11.63 -17.09
CA LEU A 72 7.05 12.28 -16.65
C LEU A 72 6.10 11.21 -16.12
N ARG A 73 5.93 11.17 -14.80
CA ARG A 73 4.83 10.44 -14.15
C ARG A 73 3.75 11.45 -13.83
N ILE A 74 2.58 11.30 -14.45
CA ILE A 74 1.44 12.14 -14.10
C ILE A 74 0.81 11.51 -12.84
N PRO A 75 0.75 12.21 -11.70
CA PRO A 75 0.07 11.69 -10.53
C PRO A 75 -1.43 11.52 -10.85
N CYS A 76 -2.08 10.50 -10.28
CA CYS A 76 -3.53 10.37 -10.34
C CYS A 76 -4.12 11.62 -9.65
N PRO A 77 -4.87 12.47 -10.36
CA PRO A 77 -5.57 13.57 -9.73
C PRO A 77 -6.58 12.95 -8.76
N HIS A 78 -6.59 13.41 -7.51
CA HIS A 78 -7.72 13.12 -6.65
C HIS A 78 -9.00 13.64 -7.34
N VAL A 79 -9.98 12.75 -7.48
CA VAL A 79 -11.27 13.04 -8.09
C VAL A 79 -11.83 14.33 -7.49
N GLY A 80 -12.16 15.31 -8.35
CA GLY A 80 -12.79 16.56 -7.93
C GLY A 80 -11.88 17.74 -7.57
N GLN A 81 -10.56 17.74 -7.85
CA GLN A 81 -9.69 18.91 -7.61
C GLN A 81 -8.98 19.46 -8.85
N GLY A 82 -9.70 20.33 -9.56
CA GLY A 82 -9.10 21.36 -10.41
C GLY A 82 -9.37 21.17 -11.91
N PRO A 83 -9.29 22.25 -12.69
CA PRO A 83 -9.51 22.20 -14.13
C PRO A 83 -8.42 21.35 -14.80
N HIS A 84 -8.81 20.22 -15.40
CA HIS A 84 -7.92 19.29 -16.14
C HIS A 84 -7.00 19.98 -17.17
N GLY A 85 -7.41 21.16 -17.65
CA GLY A 85 -6.57 22.01 -18.51
C GLY A 85 -5.22 22.42 -17.87
N HIS A 86 -5.16 22.57 -16.54
CA HIS A 86 -3.90 22.87 -15.85
C HIS A 86 -2.93 21.68 -15.89
N CYS A 87 -3.42 20.46 -15.70
CA CYS A 87 -2.61 19.24 -15.82
C CYS A 87 -2.04 19.08 -17.22
N ALA A 88 -2.86 19.27 -18.26
CA ALA A 88 -2.40 19.24 -19.64
C ALA A 88 -1.29 20.27 -19.91
N GLN A 89 -1.45 21.49 -19.39
CA GLN A 89 -0.42 22.53 -19.50
C GLN A 89 0.87 22.15 -18.77
N ILE A 90 0.79 21.63 -17.55
CA ILE A 90 1.97 21.17 -16.79
C ILE A 90 2.73 20.09 -17.58
N CYS A 91 2.02 19.15 -18.18
CA CYS A 91 2.63 18.08 -18.97
C CYS A 91 3.30 18.65 -20.23
N SER A 92 2.65 19.59 -20.91
CA SER A 92 3.25 20.29 -22.05
C SER A 92 4.51 21.07 -21.64
N ASP A 93 4.47 21.77 -20.51
CA ASP A 93 5.63 22.50 -19.97
C ASP A 93 6.77 21.54 -19.60
N TRP A 94 6.45 20.37 -19.05
CA TRP A 94 7.43 19.33 -18.71
C TRP A 94 8.17 18.82 -19.94
N ILE A 95 7.43 18.44 -20.99
CA ILE A 95 8.00 17.97 -22.26
C ILE A 95 8.74 19.09 -23.00
N THR A 96 8.36 20.36 -22.75
CA THR A 96 9.11 21.51 -23.25
C THR A 96 10.44 21.65 -22.52
N ARG A 97 10.48 21.44 -21.19
CA ARG A 97 11.69 21.52 -20.35
C ARG A 97 12.70 20.40 -20.61
N SER A 98 12.25 19.22 -21.07
CA SER A 98 13.17 18.16 -21.52
C SER A 98 14.01 18.56 -22.74
N GLY A 99 13.68 19.68 -23.38
CA GLY A 99 14.46 20.26 -24.47
C GLY A 99 14.54 19.29 -25.65
N PRO A 100 15.73 18.95 -26.16
CA PRO A 100 15.89 17.99 -27.26
C PRO A 100 15.85 16.52 -26.80
N HIS A 101 15.77 16.24 -25.49
CA HIS A 101 15.80 14.88 -24.99
C HIS A 101 14.47 14.18 -25.20
N LEU A 102 14.55 12.88 -25.45
CA LEU A 102 13.40 12.01 -25.55
C LEU A 102 12.81 11.78 -24.16
N VAL A 103 11.49 11.55 -24.12
CA VAL A 103 10.70 11.52 -22.89
C VAL A 103 10.01 10.18 -22.75
N SER A 104 10.06 9.63 -21.55
CA SER A 104 9.22 8.54 -21.06
C SER A 104 8.04 9.14 -20.30
N ILE A 105 6.82 8.76 -20.67
CA ILE A 105 5.58 9.23 -20.05
C ILE A 105 4.85 8.04 -19.46
N GLN A 106 4.52 8.11 -18.17
CA GLN A 106 3.65 7.16 -17.50
C GLN A 106 2.38 7.86 -17.05
N LEU A 107 1.25 7.41 -17.58
CA LEU A 107 -0.08 7.81 -17.15
C LEU A 107 -0.52 6.89 -16.02
N PRO A 108 -1.11 7.40 -14.94
CA PRO A 108 -1.54 6.59 -13.80
C PRO A 108 -2.75 5.71 -14.20
N PRO A 109 -3.00 4.59 -13.49
CA PRO A 109 -4.26 3.86 -13.57
C PRO A 109 -5.40 4.80 -13.18
N HIS A 110 -6.15 5.24 -14.18
CA HIS A 110 -7.19 6.24 -13.99
C HIS A 110 -8.55 5.56 -13.92
N GLU A 111 -9.05 5.25 -12.73
CA GLU A 111 -10.32 4.52 -12.61
C GLU A 111 -11.57 5.38 -12.89
N GLN A 112 -11.50 6.73 -12.83
CA GLN A 112 -12.74 7.55 -12.78
C GLN A 112 -12.81 8.88 -13.56
N ASP A 113 -11.83 9.30 -14.39
CA ASP A 113 -11.87 10.63 -15.06
C ASP A 113 -11.52 10.54 -16.56
N SER A 114 -12.58 10.35 -17.33
CA SER A 114 -12.54 10.28 -18.79
C SER A 114 -12.02 11.56 -19.46
N CYS A 115 -12.29 12.74 -18.89
CA CYS A 115 -12.04 13.99 -19.60
C CYS A 115 -10.55 14.38 -19.63
N MET A 116 -9.78 14.04 -18.58
CA MET A 116 -8.36 14.35 -18.53
C MET A 116 -7.57 13.59 -19.58
N ALA A 117 -7.85 12.31 -19.73
CA ALA A 117 -7.12 11.47 -20.65
C ALA A 117 -7.42 11.84 -22.11
N GLU A 118 -8.65 12.28 -22.45
CA GLU A 118 -8.94 12.88 -23.75
C GLU A 118 -8.12 14.16 -24.00
N LEU A 119 -8.04 15.05 -23.00
CA LEU A 119 -7.24 16.28 -23.10
C LEU A 119 -5.75 15.97 -23.29
N LEU A 120 -5.19 15.04 -22.52
CA LEU A 120 -3.81 14.60 -22.64
C LEU A 120 -3.53 13.98 -24.00
N ALA A 121 -4.40 13.09 -24.49
CA ALA A 121 -4.29 12.49 -25.81
C ALA A 121 -4.22 13.57 -26.91
N LYS A 122 -5.23 14.45 -26.95
CA LYS A 122 -5.41 15.41 -28.03
C LYS A 122 -4.42 16.57 -28.00
N HIS A 123 -4.09 17.09 -26.82
CA HIS A 123 -3.32 18.34 -26.69
C HIS A 123 -1.86 18.10 -26.34
N VAL A 124 -1.55 17.08 -25.55
CA VAL A 124 -0.19 16.83 -25.07
C VAL A 124 0.51 15.78 -25.93
N LEU A 125 -0.05 14.58 -26.01
CA LEU A 125 0.58 13.47 -26.73
C LEU A 125 0.64 13.72 -28.23
N ALA A 126 -0.46 14.13 -28.86
CA ALA A 126 -0.48 14.42 -30.30
C ALA A 126 0.52 15.52 -30.70
N ALA A 127 0.70 16.54 -29.85
CA ALA A 127 1.61 17.65 -30.13
C ALA A 127 3.08 17.30 -29.89
N ASN A 128 3.36 16.33 -29.01
CA ASN A 128 4.72 16.02 -28.55
C ASN A 128 5.21 14.62 -28.93
N GLY A 129 4.42 13.83 -29.67
CA GLY A 129 4.72 12.43 -29.94
C GLY A 129 6.06 12.14 -30.63
N GLN A 130 6.67 13.11 -31.31
CA GLN A 130 8.02 12.98 -31.86
C GLN A 130 9.13 12.88 -30.80
N LYS A 131 8.86 13.29 -29.55
CA LYS A 131 9.82 13.19 -28.44
C LYS A 131 9.57 11.98 -27.55
N ILE A 132 8.45 11.28 -27.70
CA ILE A 132 8.05 10.23 -26.76
C ILE A 132 8.71 8.92 -27.21
N THR A 133 9.60 8.39 -26.37
CA THR A 133 10.27 7.09 -26.59
C THR A 133 9.66 5.95 -25.82
N ALA A 134 9.08 6.24 -24.65
CA ALA A 134 8.40 5.26 -23.83
C ALA A 134 7.05 5.82 -23.38
N LEU A 135 6.00 5.02 -23.49
CA LEU A 135 4.65 5.42 -23.13
C LEU A 135 3.95 4.31 -22.36
N GLU A 136 3.54 4.59 -21.13
CA GLU A 136 2.70 3.71 -20.33
C GLU A 136 1.30 4.34 -20.23
N LEU A 137 0.30 3.64 -20.80
CA LEU A 137 -1.09 4.05 -20.80
C LEU A 137 -1.90 3.05 -19.99
N HIS A 138 -2.68 3.57 -19.06
CA HIS A 138 -3.73 2.81 -18.39
C HIS A 138 -5.08 3.27 -18.92
N LEU A 139 -5.74 2.41 -19.69
CA LEU A 139 -7.04 2.66 -20.29
C LEU A 139 -8.10 2.00 -19.40
N PRO A 140 -8.91 2.79 -18.66
CA PRO A 140 -9.93 2.23 -17.78
C PRO A 140 -10.99 1.47 -18.55
N GLY A 141 -11.47 0.40 -17.92
CA GLY A 141 -12.66 -0.35 -18.29
C GLY A 141 -13.72 -0.12 -17.24
N GLU A 142 -14.66 0.78 -17.51
CA GLU A 142 -15.84 0.96 -16.68
C GLU A 142 -16.85 -0.15 -17.00
N GLY A 143 -16.74 -1.30 -16.33
CA GLY A 143 -17.74 -2.37 -16.38
C GLY A 143 -18.15 -2.82 -17.78
N ALA A 144 -19.40 -3.29 -17.92
CA ALA A 144 -19.98 -3.78 -19.18
C ALA A 144 -20.39 -2.66 -20.16
N GLU A 145 -19.90 -1.43 -19.96
CA GLU A 145 -20.19 -0.29 -20.84
C GLU A 145 -19.18 -0.18 -21.98
N PRO A 146 -19.56 0.42 -23.14
CA PRO A 146 -18.65 0.61 -24.26
C PRO A 146 -17.37 1.34 -23.84
N PRO A 147 -16.22 1.12 -24.53
CA PRO A 147 -14.96 1.72 -24.16
C PRO A 147 -15.14 3.22 -24.04
N SER A 148 -14.74 3.76 -22.89
CA SER A 148 -14.80 5.18 -22.59
C SER A 148 -14.32 5.98 -23.81
N PRO A 149 -15.03 7.06 -24.24
CA PRO A 149 -14.61 7.94 -25.34
C PRO A 149 -13.14 8.39 -25.27
N THR A 150 -12.63 8.42 -24.04
CA THR A 150 -11.25 8.61 -23.63
C THR A 150 -10.26 7.62 -24.22
N ALA A 151 -10.51 6.32 -24.05
CA ALA A 151 -9.67 5.26 -24.58
C ALA A 151 -9.63 5.33 -26.11
N LEU A 152 -10.80 5.56 -26.71
CA LEU A 152 -10.90 5.83 -28.14
C LEU A 152 -10.11 7.07 -28.57
N SER A 153 -9.99 8.10 -27.73
CA SER A 153 -9.22 9.30 -28.07
C SER A 153 -7.71 9.04 -28.18
N PHE A 154 -7.15 8.14 -27.36
CA PHE A 154 -5.75 7.69 -27.53
C PHE A 154 -5.57 6.81 -28.75
N LEU A 155 -6.48 5.84 -28.96
CA LEU A 155 -6.37 4.85 -30.03
C LEU A 155 -6.69 5.40 -31.42
N ASN A 156 -7.37 6.56 -31.49
CA ASN A 156 -7.70 7.28 -32.72
C ASN A 156 -6.78 8.46 -33.00
N LEU A 157 -5.66 8.61 -32.29
CA LEU A 157 -4.64 9.59 -32.69
C LEU A 157 -4.14 9.26 -34.10
N PRO A 158 -3.79 10.26 -34.93
CA PRO A 158 -3.36 10.05 -36.30
C PRO A 158 -2.22 9.02 -36.43
N HIS A 159 -2.18 8.30 -37.55
CA HIS A 159 -1.06 7.41 -37.87
C HIS A 159 0.29 8.11 -37.68
N SER A 160 1.26 7.37 -37.15
CA SER A 160 2.62 7.89 -36.89
C SER A 160 2.64 9.10 -35.95
N SER A 161 1.70 9.17 -34.99
CA SER A 161 1.74 10.17 -33.92
C SER A 161 3.00 10.04 -33.07
N PHE A 162 3.55 8.83 -32.94
CA PHE A 162 4.69 8.54 -32.07
C PHE A 162 5.92 7.98 -32.81
N PRO A 163 6.53 8.73 -33.74
CA PRO A 163 7.60 8.20 -34.60
C PRO A 163 8.91 7.87 -33.88
N ALA A 164 9.05 8.22 -32.59
CA ALA A 164 10.20 7.89 -31.76
C ALA A 164 9.91 6.81 -30.70
N LEU A 165 8.68 6.26 -30.66
CA LEU A 165 8.24 5.33 -29.62
C LEU A 165 8.91 3.97 -29.80
N GLU A 166 9.74 3.59 -28.83
CA GLU A 166 10.45 2.32 -28.75
C GLU A 166 9.85 1.38 -27.70
N GLU A 167 9.21 1.93 -26.66
CA GLU A 167 8.59 1.18 -25.56
C GLU A 167 7.14 1.59 -25.34
N LEU A 168 6.24 0.62 -25.23
CA LEU A 168 4.82 0.85 -25.01
C LEU A 168 4.32 -0.14 -23.96
N THR A 169 3.74 0.39 -22.89
CA THR A 169 2.99 -0.41 -21.91
C THR A 169 1.53 0.00 -21.98
N LEU A 170 0.64 -0.95 -22.25
CA LEU A 170 -0.80 -0.74 -22.36
C LEU A 170 -1.50 -1.60 -21.32
N TYR A 171 -2.15 -0.96 -20.37
CA TYR A 171 -3.12 -1.61 -19.50
C TYR A 171 -4.47 -1.33 -20.09
N VAL A 172 -5.13 -2.38 -20.51
CA VAL A 172 -6.38 -2.34 -21.23
C VAL A 172 -7.37 -3.18 -20.45
N ASN A 173 -8.32 -2.51 -19.85
CA ASN A 173 -9.50 -3.15 -19.29
C ASN A 173 -10.65 -2.81 -20.23
N PHE A 174 -11.07 -3.72 -21.12
CA PHE A 174 -12.22 -3.48 -22.01
C PHE A 174 -13.13 -4.69 -22.04
N ASP A 175 -14.44 -4.43 -22.11
CA ASP A 175 -15.37 -5.42 -22.65
C ASP A 175 -15.11 -5.61 -24.16
N ALA A 176 -14.65 -6.79 -24.53
CA ALA A 176 -14.31 -7.13 -25.90
C ALA A 176 -15.49 -7.08 -26.88
N HIS A 177 -16.71 -7.25 -26.38
CA HIS A 177 -17.89 -7.10 -27.22
C HIS A 177 -17.98 -5.68 -27.79
N ALA A 178 -17.58 -4.67 -27.02
CA ALA A 178 -17.66 -3.30 -27.48
C ALA A 178 -16.57 -2.94 -28.51
N PHE A 179 -15.42 -3.61 -28.47
CA PHE A 179 -14.33 -3.41 -29.44
C PHE A 179 -14.60 -4.10 -30.78
N THR A 180 -15.13 -5.33 -30.75
CA THR A 180 -15.39 -6.13 -31.96
C THR A 180 -16.49 -5.55 -32.86
N TYR A 181 -17.46 -4.81 -32.32
CA TYR A 181 -18.54 -4.20 -33.12
C TYR A 181 -18.12 -2.96 -33.92
N ARG A 182 -16.99 -2.32 -33.58
CA ARG A 182 -16.46 -1.15 -34.29
C ARG A 182 -15.02 -1.46 -34.67
N ALA A 183 -14.79 -1.92 -35.89
CA ALA A 183 -13.50 -2.30 -36.48
C ALA A 183 -12.41 -1.20 -36.48
N ASN A 184 -12.09 -0.65 -35.32
CA ASN A 184 -11.12 0.41 -35.11
C ASN A 184 -9.87 -0.24 -34.54
N ILE A 185 -9.07 -0.85 -35.40
CA ILE A 185 -7.71 -1.22 -35.06
C ILE A 185 -7.01 0.06 -34.61
N ALA A 186 -6.34 0.03 -33.45
CA ALA A 186 -5.61 1.19 -32.96
C ALA A 186 -4.42 1.45 -33.88
N THR A 187 -4.48 2.55 -34.61
CA THR A 187 -3.52 2.88 -35.66
C THR A 187 -2.52 3.95 -35.25
N SER A 188 -2.70 4.53 -34.06
CA SER A 188 -1.86 5.62 -33.53
C SER A 188 -0.39 5.25 -33.37
N PHE A 189 -0.12 3.97 -33.17
CA PHE A 189 1.23 3.42 -33.00
C PHE A 189 1.82 2.87 -34.32
N ASN A 190 1.06 2.91 -35.42
CA ASN A 190 1.57 2.45 -36.71
C ASN A 190 2.70 3.39 -37.19
N GLY A 191 3.82 2.78 -37.57
CA GLY A 191 5.04 3.45 -38.02
C GLY A 191 6.02 3.78 -36.90
N SER A 192 5.66 3.55 -35.63
CA SER A 192 6.59 3.67 -34.51
C SER A 192 7.70 2.61 -34.60
N PRO A 193 8.96 2.94 -34.23
CA PRO A 193 10.07 1.99 -34.16
C PRO A 193 9.97 1.10 -32.90
N LEU A 194 8.77 0.60 -32.58
CA LEU A 194 8.48 -0.09 -31.34
C LEU A 194 9.30 -1.38 -31.23
N ARG A 195 9.98 -1.55 -30.09
CA ARG A 195 10.81 -2.71 -29.77
C ARG A 195 10.29 -3.46 -28.55
N HIS A 196 9.68 -2.75 -27.60
CA HIS A 196 9.17 -3.31 -26.36
C HIS A 196 7.68 -3.01 -26.25
N LEU A 197 6.88 -4.06 -26.07
CA LEU A 197 5.45 -3.96 -25.85
C LEU A 197 5.06 -4.80 -24.63
N ASP A 198 4.49 -4.16 -23.64
CA ASP A 198 3.86 -4.79 -22.49
C ASP A 198 2.35 -4.54 -22.57
N LEU A 199 1.57 -5.59 -22.72
CA LEU A 199 0.12 -5.54 -22.83
C LEU A 199 -0.48 -6.25 -21.61
N LYS A 200 -1.16 -5.51 -20.74
CA LYS A 200 -1.94 -6.06 -19.63
C LYS A 200 -3.39 -5.97 -20.03
N TYR A 201 -4.04 -7.11 -20.21
CA TYR A 201 -5.34 -7.16 -20.89
C TYR A 201 -6.36 -7.88 -20.03
N HIS A 202 -7.15 -7.11 -19.30
CA HIS A 202 -8.32 -7.62 -18.60
C HIS A 202 -9.53 -7.53 -19.53
N SER A 203 -10.00 -8.66 -20.02
CA SER A 203 -11.29 -8.72 -20.69
C SER A 203 -11.96 -10.03 -20.31
N TRP A 204 -13.28 -10.08 -20.30
CA TRP A 204 -14.01 -11.28 -19.89
C TRP A 204 -14.58 -12.05 -21.11
N TYR A 205 -14.48 -11.52 -22.34
CA TYR A 205 -15.22 -12.05 -23.50
C TYR A 205 -14.56 -11.90 -24.89
N ALA A 206 -13.24 -11.66 -24.99
CA ALA A 206 -12.57 -11.44 -26.28
C ALA A 206 -12.05 -12.72 -26.94
N ASN A 207 -12.46 -13.00 -28.18
CA ASN A 207 -11.76 -13.93 -29.08
C ASN A 207 -10.76 -13.20 -30.00
N SER A 208 -10.29 -12.01 -29.61
CA SER A 208 -9.44 -11.18 -30.45
C SER A 208 -7.97 -11.32 -30.10
N THR A 209 -7.14 -11.54 -31.13
CA THR A 209 -5.69 -11.55 -31.02
C THR A 209 -5.13 -10.12 -31.00
N PRO A 210 -3.94 -9.87 -30.42
CA PRO A 210 -3.34 -8.54 -30.32
C PRO A 210 -3.24 -7.79 -31.66
N ASP A 211 -2.98 -8.48 -32.77
CA ASP A 211 -2.94 -7.90 -34.13
C ASP A 211 -4.30 -7.39 -34.62
N GLN A 212 -5.40 -7.88 -34.05
CA GLN A 212 -6.74 -7.34 -34.32
C GLN A 212 -7.01 -6.05 -33.53
N VAL A 213 -6.27 -5.82 -32.44
CA VAL A 213 -6.42 -4.65 -31.57
C VAL A 213 -5.43 -3.55 -31.96
N LEU A 214 -4.19 -3.90 -32.28
CA LEU A 214 -3.09 -2.98 -32.56
C LEU A 214 -2.49 -3.22 -33.95
N ASP A 215 -2.43 -2.17 -34.78
CA ASP A 215 -1.77 -2.20 -36.09
C ASP A 215 -0.28 -1.85 -35.93
N LEU A 216 0.54 -2.88 -35.65
CA LEU A 216 1.96 -2.76 -35.38
C LEU A 216 2.80 -3.59 -36.35
N ASP A 217 4.06 -3.18 -36.56
CA ASP A 217 5.08 -4.03 -37.20
C ASP A 217 5.65 -5.03 -36.18
N TRP A 218 4.83 -6.04 -35.83
CA TRP A 218 5.13 -7.05 -34.82
C TRP A 218 6.48 -7.75 -35.03
N GLY A 219 6.93 -7.88 -36.29
CA GLY A 219 8.21 -8.46 -36.65
C GLY A 219 9.44 -7.67 -36.17
N ARG A 220 9.27 -6.42 -35.73
CA ARG A 220 10.35 -5.60 -35.13
C ARG A 220 10.46 -5.71 -33.62
N LEU A 221 9.48 -6.30 -32.94
CA LEU A 221 9.51 -6.39 -31.49
C LEU A 221 10.68 -7.26 -31.02
N GLU A 222 11.45 -6.70 -30.11
CA GLU A 222 12.54 -7.37 -29.38
C GLU A 222 12.03 -7.90 -28.04
N SER A 223 10.95 -7.34 -27.49
CA SER A 223 10.34 -7.74 -26.22
C SER A 223 8.82 -7.63 -26.30
N PHE A 224 8.12 -8.69 -25.90
CA PHE A 224 6.67 -8.72 -25.78
C PHE A 224 6.30 -9.35 -24.44
N ALA A 225 5.41 -8.69 -23.70
CA ALA A 225 4.85 -9.21 -22.47
C ALA A 225 3.33 -9.11 -22.52
N LEU A 226 2.66 -10.17 -22.10
CA LEU A 226 1.22 -10.28 -22.04
C LEU A 226 0.82 -10.77 -20.65
N TYR A 227 0.22 -9.89 -19.85
CA TYR A 227 -0.13 -10.14 -18.45
C TYR A 227 -1.64 -10.18 -18.23
N ASP A 228 -2.01 -10.95 -17.19
CA ASP A 228 -3.24 -10.80 -16.40
C ASP A 228 -4.54 -10.95 -17.21
N SER A 229 -4.91 -12.19 -17.48
CA SER A 229 -6.11 -12.54 -18.22
C SER A 229 -6.89 -13.66 -17.51
N PRO A 230 -7.42 -13.40 -16.30
CA PRO A 230 -8.05 -14.42 -15.45
C PRO A 230 -9.35 -15.02 -16.00
N SER A 231 -9.76 -14.70 -17.23
CA SER A 231 -11.06 -15.12 -17.79
C SER A 231 -11.13 -15.15 -19.31
N LEU A 232 -10.03 -14.98 -20.05
CA LEU A 232 -10.11 -15.04 -21.51
C LEU A 232 -9.87 -16.43 -22.04
N TRP A 233 -10.98 -16.98 -22.50
CA TRP A 233 -11.05 -18.08 -23.43
C TRP A 233 -10.57 -17.56 -24.78
N TRP A 234 -9.34 -17.04 -24.85
CA TRP A 234 -8.73 -16.78 -26.13
C TRP A 234 -8.82 -18.06 -26.93
N ASP A 235 -9.06 -17.89 -28.22
CA ASP A 235 -8.71 -18.94 -29.16
C ASP A 235 -7.19 -19.18 -28.98
N VAL A 236 -6.84 -20.16 -28.14
CA VAL A 236 -5.44 -20.54 -27.87
C VAL A 236 -4.75 -20.84 -29.18
N GLU A 237 -5.49 -21.34 -30.17
CA GLU A 237 -5.03 -21.49 -31.54
C GLU A 237 -4.67 -20.14 -32.17
N GLY A 238 -5.58 -19.15 -32.15
CA GLY A 238 -5.33 -17.79 -32.63
C GLY A 238 -4.13 -17.10 -31.96
N MET A 239 -4.03 -17.15 -30.63
CA MET A 239 -2.90 -16.56 -29.90
C MET A 239 -1.59 -17.29 -30.15
N THR A 240 -1.63 -18.62 -30.17
CA THR A 240 -0.46 -19.45 -30.50
C THR A 240 -0.03 -19.13 -31.93
N CYS A 241 -0.95 -19.12 -32.90
CA CYS A 241 -0.67 -18.75 -34.27
C CYS A 241 -0.01 -17.37 -34.35
N PHE A 242 -0.61 -16.36 -33.70
CA PHE A 242 -0.07 -15.00 -33.65
C PHE A 242 1.38 -14.97 -33.10
N VAL A 243 1.63 -15.58 -31.94
CA VAL A 243 2.98 -15.64 -31.36
C VAL A 243 3.94 -16.34 -32.31
N LEU A 244 3.54 -17.47 -32.89
CA LEU A 244 4.35 -18.27 -33.80
C LEU A 244 4.59 -17.60 -35.17
N THR A 245 3.68 -16.75 -35.66
CA THR A 245 3.83 -16.10 -36.98
C THR A 245 4.47 -14.73 -36.89
N GLU A 246 4.04 -13.90 -35.94
CA GLU A 246 4.35 -12.47 -35.92
C GLU A 246 5.60 -12.13 -35.09
N LEU A 247 5.91 -12.88 -34.02
CA LEU A 247 6.96 -12.50 -33.05
C LEU A 247 8.34 -13.14 -33.31
N ARG A 248 8.72 -13.32 -34.59
CA ARG A 248 9.91 -14.11 -34.99
C ARG A 248 11.26 -13.58 -34.47
N ASN A 249 11.39 -12.27 -34.23
CA ASN A 249 12.66 -11.63 -33.85
C ASN A 249 12.79 -11.36 -32.34
N ILE A 250 11.81 -11.80 -31.55
CA ILE A 250 11.75 -11.51 -30.12
C ILE A 250 12.93 -12.09 -29.33
N THR A 251 13.38 -11.36 -28.33
CA THR A 251 14.45 -11.73 -27.39
C THR A 251 13.93 -12.02 -25.98
N PHE A 252 12.82 -11.37 -25.61
CA PHE A 252 12.14 -11.53 -24.33
C PHE A 252 10.64 -11.73 -24.58
N LEU A 253 10.08 -12.84 -24.13
CA LEU A 253 8.66 -13.15 -24.27
C LEU A 253 8.08 -13.51 -22.89
N THR A 254 7.03 -12.80 -22.47
CA THR A 254 6.22 -13.15 -21.29
C THR A 254 4.78 -13.38 -21.73
N LEU A 255 4.20 -14.51 -21.36
CA LEU A 255 2.82 -14.88 -21.69
C LEU A 255 2.08 -15.34 -20.44
N THR A 256 0.81 -14.97 -20.33
CA THR A 256 -0.15 -15.56 -19.38
C THR A 256 -1.18 -16.34 -20.20
N VAL A 257 -1.37 -17.63 -19.90
CA VAL A 257 -2.20 -18.55 -20.70
C VAL A 257 -3.14 -19.34 -19.78
N LEU A 258 -4.41 -19.48 -20.17
CA LEU A 258 -5.39 -20.32 -19.45
C LEU A 258 -5.34 -21.77 -19.93
N SER A 259 -5.55 -22.73 -19.03
CA SER A 259 -5.40 -24.17 -19.32
C SER A 259 -6.52 -24.82 -20.14
N ASP A 260 -7.69 -24.18 -20.25
CA ASP A 260 -8.96 -24.85 -20.59
C ASP A 260 -9.39 -24.79 -22.07
N VAL A 261 -8.51 -25.13 -23.02
CA VAL A 261 -8.96 -25.23 -24.42
C VAL A 261 -8.54 -26.55 -25.06
N GLY A 262 -9.52 -27.43 -25.24
CA GLY A 262 -9.44 -28.68 -26.00
C GLY A 262 -9.26 -28.46 -27.50
N VAL A 263 -8.20 -27.73 -27.90
CA VAL A 263 -7.85 -27.53 -29.31
C VAL A 263 -7.40 -28.87 -29.91
N ASN A 264 -8.11 -29.34 -30.93
CA ASN A 264 -7.69 -30.44 -31.80
C ASN A 264 -6.55 -29.95 -32.72
N ALA A 265 -5.39 -29.64 -32.15
CA ALA A 265 -4.25 -29.08 -32.90
C ALA A 265 -3.51 -30.11 -33.78
N SER A 266 -4.15 -31.23 -34.13
CA SER A 266 -3.56 -32.25 -35.00
C SER A 266 -3.33 -31.76 -36.43
N ASP A 267 -3.97 -30.65 -36.83
CA ASP A 267 -4.07 -30.22 -38.22
C ASP A 267 -3.22 -28.98 -38.55
N VAL A 268 -1.92 -29.03 -38.25
CA VAL A 268 -0.87 -28.16 -38.86
C VAL A 268 -0.51 -26.88 -38.09
N LEU A 269 0.41 -27.02 -37.13
CA LEU A 269 1.38 -25.96 -36.84
C LEU A 269 2.77 -26.45 -37.23
N GLU A 270 3.34 -25.86 -38.29
CA GLU A 270 4.76 -26.03 -38.60
C GLU A 270 5.59 -25.47 -37.43
N ARG A 271 6.65 -26.18 -37.03
CA ARG A 271 7.54 -25.70 -35.96
C ARG A 271 8.08 -24.31 -36.29
N ALA A 272 7.83 -23.37 -35.39
CA ALA A 272 8.37 -22.03 -35.46
C ALA A 272 9.68 -21.95 -34.67
N THR A 273 10.75 -21.60 -35.37
CA THR A 273 12.03 -21.26 -34.72
C THR A 273 12.03 -19.79 -34.30
N PHE A 274 12.39 -19.54 -33.04
CA PHE A 274 12.67 -18.22 -32.45
C PHE A 274 14.19 -18.07 -32.26
N PRO A 275 14.92 -17.64 -33.30
CA PRO A 275 16.39 -17.69 -33.32
C PRO A 275 17.07 -16.74 -32.32
N ASN A 276 16.31 -15.79 -31.75
CA ASN A 276 16.83 -14.75 -30.86
C ASN A 276 16.23 -14.76 -29.46
N LEU A 277 15.22 -15.61 -29.19
CA LEU A 277 14.56 -15.68 -27.89
C LEU A 277 15.54 -16.18 -26.83
N ARG A 278 15.78 -15.34 -25.81
CA ARG A 278 16.68 -15.62 -24.69
C ARG A 278 15.95 -15.79 -23.37
N ILE A 279 14.90 -15.01 -23.14
CA ILE A 279 14.13 -15.05 -21.90
C ILE A 279 12.69 -15.39 -22.24
N PHE A 280 12.20 -16.50 -21.71
CA PHE A 280 10.83 -16.94 -21.87
C PHE A 280 10.17 -17.07 -20.50
N ARG A 281 9.07 -16.35 -20.30
CA ARG A 281 8.24 -16.45 -19.11
C ARG A 281 6.84 -16.91 -19.51
N LEU A 282 6.32 -17.90 -18.81
CA LEU A 282 4.97 -18.40 -18.99
C LEU A 282 4.30 -18.48 -17.63
N THR A 283 3.19 -17.78 -17.48
CA THR A 283 2.26 -17.97 -16.37
C THR A 283 1.09 -18.77 -16.90
N THR A 284 0.84 -19.96 -16.36
CA THR A 284 -0.36 -20.74 -16.67
C THR A 284 -1.38 -20.52 -15.57
N GLU A 285 -2.55 -20.02 -15.92
CA GLU A 285 -3.69 -19.91 -15.02
C GLU A 285 -4.57 -21.16 -15.17
N ILE A 286 -4.84 -21.84 -14.06
CA ILE A 286 -5.71 -23.03 -14.04
C ILE A 286 -7.07 -22.63 -13.48
N ASP A 287 -8.12 -22.88 -14.27
CA ASP A 287 -9.50 -22.93 -13.78
C ASP A 287 -9.79 -24.32 -13.19
N CYS A 288 -10.45 -24.38 -12.04
CA CYS A 288 -10.53 -25.58 -11.18
C CYS A 288 -11.31 -26.75 -11.81
N GLU A 289 -12.14 -26.49 -12.83
CA GLU A 289 -13.07 -27.48 -13.37
C GLU A 289 -12.46 -28.48 -14.37
N ASP A 290 -11.50 -28.06 -15.22
CA ASP A 290 -10.92 -28.88 -16.30
C ASP A 290 -9.39 -28.94 -16.28
N LEU A 291 -8.87 -29.93 -15.53
CA LEU A 291 -7.44 -30.09 -15.20
C LEU A 291 -6.54 -30.68 -16.31
N GLU A 292 -7.02 -30.79 -17.55
CA GLU A 292 -6.20 -31.23 -18.69
C GLU A 292 -5.61 -30.02 -19.44
N CYS A 293 -4.48 -29.50 -18.96
CA CYS A 293 -3.76 -28.46 -19.70
C CYS A 293 -3.13 -29.03 -20.99
N ASN A 294 -3.43 -28.41 -22.13
CA ASN A 294 -2.91 -28.79 -23.45
C ASN A 294 -1.78 -27.87 -23.96
N ASP A 295 -0.91 -27.38 -23.07
CA ASP A 295 0.26 -26.59 -23.45
C ASP A 295 1.28 -27.38 -24.31
N LYS A 296 1.15 -28.71 -24.39
CA LYS A 296 1.94 -29.60 -25.25
C LYS A 296 2.02 -29.14 -26.69
N VAL A 297 0.90 -28.70 -27.25
CA VAL A 297 0.83 -28.22 -28.64
C VAL A 297 1.74 -27.00 -28.83
N PHE A 298 1.68 -26.07 -27.88
CA PHE A 298 2.48 -24.86 -27.90
C PHE A 298 3.97 -25.19 -27.88
N TYR A 299 4.43 -26.03 -26.96
CA TYR A 299 5.84 -26.44 -26.89
C TYR A 299 6.30 -27.28 -28.09
N GLN A 300 5.44 -28.14 -28.65
CA GLN A 300 5.74 -28.93 -29.85
C GLN A 300 6.03 -28.05 -31.07
N ALA A 301 5.42 -26.87 -31.13
CA ALA A 301 5.59 -25.90 -32.19
C ALA A 301 6.79 -24.96 -31.97
N LEU A 302 7.44 -24.96 -30.79
CA LEU A 302 8.51 -24.02 -30.46
C LEU A 302 9.92 -24.61 -30.64
N GLU A 303 10.82 -23.83 -31.26
CA GLU A 303 12.26 -24.09 -31.24
C GLU A 303 13.05 -22.81 -30.89
N CYS A 304 13.73 -22.80 -29.75
CA CYS A 304 14.34 -21.60 -29.16
C CYS A 304 15.85 -21.83 -28.90
N PRO A 305 16.70 -21.89 -29.95
CA PRO A 305 18.08 -22.38 -29.83
C PRO A 305 19.01 -21.51 -28.95
N LYS A 306 18.62 -20.27 -28.64
CA LYS A 306 19.38 -19.33 -27.80
C LYS A 306 18.72 -19.06 -26.44
N LEU A 307 17.80 -19.93 -26.00
CA LEU A 307 17.08 -19.75 -24.74
C LEU A 307 18.05 -19.84 -23.55
N GLU A 308 18.14 -18.76 -22.77
CA GLU A 308 19.04 -18.61 -21.62
C GLU A 308 18.28 -18.64 -20.30
N THR A 309 17.04 -18.16 -20.27
CA THR A 309 16.20 -18.12 -19.06
C THR A 309 14.79 -18.59 -19.36
N VAL A 310 14.28 -19.50 -18.53
CA VAL A 310 12.90 -19.94 -18.51
C VAL A 310 12.32 -19.73 -17.13
N GLU A 311 11.17 -19.05 -17.06
CA GLU A 311 10.38 -18.90 -15.84
C GLU A 311 8.96 -19.39 -16.11
N LEU A 312 8.58 -20.48 -15.44
CA LEU A 312 7.25 -21.03 -15.50
C LEU A 312 6.58 -20.78 -14.15
N THR A 313 5.41 -20.15 -14.16
CA THR A 313 4.57 -19.96 -12.96
C THR A 313 3.19 -20.57 -13.18
N LEU A 314 2.73 -21.40 -12.26
CA LEU A 314 1.33 -21.81 -12.20
C LEU A 314 0.58 -20.86 -11.26
N SER A 315 -0.46 -20.20 -11.73
CA SER A 315 -1.32 -19.34 -10.92
C SER A 315 -2.68 -20.02 -10.80
N SER A 316 -3.18 -20.18 -9.58
CA SER A 316 -4.54 -20.66 -9.33
C SER A 316 -5.08 -19.95 -8.10
N ALA A 317 -6.38 -19.65 -8.12
CA ALA A 317 -7.09 -19.13 -6.96
C ALA A 317 -7.13 -20.16 -5.81
N ASP A 318 -7.18 -21.46 -6.14
CA ASP A 318 -7.34 -22.56 -5.19
C ASP A 318 -6.17 -23.56 -5.27
N MET A 319 -5.00 -23.13 -4.78
CA MET A 319 -3.78 -23.96 -4.77
C MET A 319 -3.95 -25.29 -4.01
N ASP A 320 -4.84 -25.35 -3.03
CA ASP A 320 -5.04 -26.52 -2.16
C ASP A 320 -5.72 -27.70 -2.91
N GLU A 321 -6.56 -27.44 -3.91
CA GLU A 321 -7.26 -28.51 -4.66
C GLU A 321 -6.39 -29.15 -5.75
N ILE A 322 -5.38 -28.42 -6.25
CA ILE A 322 -4.53 -28.85 -7.37
C ILE A 322 -3.58 -29.99 -6.97
N GLU A 323 -3.24 -30.13 -5.69
CA GLU A 323 -2.25 -31.11 -5.20
C GLU A 323 -2.58 -32.57 -5.55
N ALA A 324 -3.84 -32.87 -5.91
CA ALA A 324 -4.29 -34.22 -6.24
C ALA A 324 -4.04 -34.66 -7.70
N LYS A 325 -3.77 -33.74 -8.64
CA LYS A 325 -3.66 -34.09 -10.08
C LYS A 325 -2.30 -33.76 -10.67
N PHE A 326 -1.80 -34.65 -11.54
CA PHE A 326 -0.51 -34.49 -12.20
C PHE A 326 -0.64 -33.55 -13.41
N PHE A 327 0.11 -32.45 -13.41
CA PHE A 327 0.19 -31.54 -14.54
C PHE A 327 1.21 -32.04 -15.59
N ASP A 328 0.74 -32.54 -16.74
CA ASP A 328 1.61 -33.05 -17.81
C ASP A 328 1.96 -31.97 -18.84
N SER A 329 2.77 -30.98 -18.42
CA SER A 329 3.17 -29.87 -19.29
C SER A 329 4.01 -30.34 -20.49
N GLY A 330 3.77 -29.72 -21.65
CA GLY A 330 4.58 -29.80 -22.86
C GLY A 330 6.06 -29.52 -22.67
N PHE A 331 6.39 -28.61 -21.74
CA PHE A 331 7.78 -28.27 -21.43
C PHE A 331 8.59 -29.51 -20.99
N PHE A 332 7.97 -30.39 -20.21
CA PHE A 332 8.61 -31.60 -19.71
C PHE A 332 8.47 -32.79 -20.65
N SER A 333 7.37 -32.88 -21.39
CA SER A 333 7.02 -34.06 -22.19
C SER A 333 7.53 -34.01 -23.64
N ASP A 334 7.73 -32.81 -24.23
CA ASP A 334 8.17 -32.69 -25.62
C ASP A 334 9.69 -32.87 -25.79
N VAL A 335 10.08 -34.02 -26.32
CA VAL A 335 11.50 -34.37 -26.57
C VAL A 335 12.14 -33.43 -27.60
N GLY A 336 11.36 -32.89 -28.53
CA GLY A 336 11.85 -31.97 -29.55
C GLY A 336 12.37 -30.68 -28.94
N PHE A 337 11.49 -29.97 -28.25
CA PHE A 337 11.75 -28.72 -27.54
C PHE A 337 12.92 -28.88 -26.55
N ARG A 338 12.94 -29.96 -25.76
CA ARG A 338 14.04 -30.20 -24.81
C ARG A 338 15.41 -30.20 -25.51
N ARG A 339 15.52 -30.90 -26.64
CA ARG A 339 16.78 -31.04 -27.39
C ARG A 339 17.18 -29.80 -28.16
N THR A 340 16.21 -29.07 -28.72
CA THR A 340 16.49 -27.91 -29.58
C THR A 340 16.64 -26.62 -28.79
N SER A 341 15.94 -26.47 -27.67
CA SER A 341 15.82 -25.20 -26.95
C SER A 341 16.62 -25.13 -25.65
N LEU A 342 16.83 -26.23 -24.94
CA LEU A 342 17.33 -26.19 -23.57
C LEU A 342 18.87 -26.26 -23.43
N ALA A 343 19.59 -26.52 -24.52
CA ALA A 343 21.05 -26.70 -24.50
C ALA A 343 21.83 -25.48 -23.97
N HIS A 344 21.28 -24.26 -24.13
CA HIS A 344 21.88 -23.00 -23.68
C HIS A 344 21.25 -22.43 -22.40
N LEU A 345 20.29 -23.14 -21.80
CA LEU A 345 19.57 -22.65 -20.63
C LEU A 345 20.54 -22.45 -19.47
N ARG A 346 20.52 -21.24 -18.88
CA ARG A 346 21.32 -20.85 -17.71
C ARG A 346 20.49 -20.72 -16.45
N SER A 347 19.24 -20.29 -16.59
CA SER A 347 18.34 -20.12 -15.45
C SER A 347 17.00 -20.78 -15.70
N LEU A 348 16.56 -21.62 -14.75
CA LEU A 348 15.26 -22.25 -14.75
C LEU A 348 14.54 -21.93 -13.44
N TYR A 349 13.41 -21.25 -13.54
CA TYR A 349 12.53 -20.92 -12.42
C TYR A 349 11.21 -21.65 -12.62
N LEU A 350 10.83 -22.49 -11.67
CA LEU A 350 9.54 -23.18 -11.62
C LEU A 350 8.83 -22.74 -10.34
N ARG A 351 7.62 -22.19 -10.47
CA ARG A 351 6.80 -21.73 -9.35
C ARG A 351 5.42 -22.38 -9.42
N ASN A 352 4.96 -22.96 -8.30
CA ASN A 352 3.63 -23.54 -8.11
C ASN A 352 3.24 -24.71 -9.03
N TYR A 353 4.17 -25.33 -9.78
CA TYR A 353 3.85 -26.47 -10.65
C TYR A 353 3.64 -27.79 -9.88
N ALA A 354 2.58 -27.93 -9.10
CA ALA A 354 2.25 -29.20 -8.47
C ALA A 354 2.08 -30.30 -9.54
N GLY A 355 2.79 -31.43 -9.41
CA GLY A 355 2.63 -32.58 -10.29
C GLY A 355 3.77 -32.88 -11.28
N ILE A 356 4.86 -32.11 -11.33
CA ILE A 356 6.03 -32.53 -12.11
C ILE A 356 6.66 -33.75 -11.44
N SER A 357 6.78 -34.87 -12.16
CA SER A 357 7.49 -36.04 -11.62
C SER A 357 9.00 -35.79 -11.53
N THR A 358 9.65 -36.40 -10.54
CA THR A 358 11.12 -36.36 -10.41
C THR A 358 11.83 -36.77 -11.69
N GLN A 359 11.31 -37.76 -12.41
CA GLN A 359 11.94 -38.21 -13.66
C GLN A 359 11.82 -37.16 -14.77
N GLN A 360 10.66 -36.52 -14.93
CA GLN A 360 10.48 -35.44 -15.91
C GLN A 360 11.45 -34.28 -15.68
N LEU A 361 11.62 -33.86 -14.42
CA LEU A 361 12.58 -32.80 -14.10
C LEU A 361 14.03 -33.26 -14.36
N LEU A 362 14.38 -34.49 -13.99
CA LEU A 362 15.71 -35.04 -14.26
C LEU A 362 16.02 -35.08 -15.76
N ASP A 363 15.07 -35.49 -16.60
CA ASP A 363 15.25 -35.48 -18.05
C ASP A 363 15.52 -34.06 -18.59
N VAL A 364 14.82 -33.04 -18.07
CA VAL A 364 15.09 -31.63 -18.41
C VAL A 364 16.49 -31.20 -17.95
N LEU A 365 16.91 -31.62 -16.76
CA LEU A 365 18.25 -31.32 -16.23
C LEU A 365 19.38 -32.01 -17.02
N GLU A 366 19.11 -33.17 -17.63
CA GLU A 366 20.07 -33.86 -18.51
C GLU A 366 20.30 -33.12 -19.83
N GLU A 367 19.28 -32.43 -20.34
CA GLU A 367 19.33 -31.65 -21.59
C GLU A 367 19.78 -30.18 -21.38
N THR A 368 20.10 -29.77 -20.14
CA THR A 368 20.50 -28.39 -19.77
C THR A 368 21.93 -28.30 -19.22
N PRO A 369 22.97 -28.69 -19.99
CA PRO A 369 24.35 -28.73 -19.49
C PRO A 369 24.92 -27.38 -19.06
N MET A 370 24.30 -26.28 -19.50
CA MET A 370 24.71 -24.90 -19.20
C MET A 370 24.00 -24.29 -17.99
N LEU A 371 23.11 -25.03 -17.32
CA LEU A 371 22.29 -24.50 -16.23
C LEU A 371 23.17 -24.02 -15.07
N GLU A 372 23.03 -22.75 -14.70
CA GLU A 372 23.73 -22.07 -13.60
C GLU A 372 22.81 -21.82 -12.41
N GLN A 373 21.51 -21.64 -12.63
CA GLN A 373 20.52 -21.35 -11.60
C GLN A 373 19.29 -22.24 -11.77
N LEU A 374 18.89 -22.88 -10.68
CA LEU A 374 17.65 -23.67 -10.58
C LEU A 374 16.87 -23.21 -9.35
N GLU A 375 15.64 -22.73 -9.59
CA GLU A 375 14.72 -22.33 -8.54
C GLU A 375 13.43 -23.13 -8.67
N LEU A 376 13.08 -23.85 -7.60
CA LEU A 376 11.87 -24.64 -7.47
C LEU A 376 11.10 -24.08 -6.28
N ILE A 377 9.98 -23.41 -6.52
CA ILE A 377 9.08 -22.92 -5.48
C ILE A 377 7.77 -23.68 -5.60
N ASP A 378 7.44 -24.50 -4.62
CA ASP A 378 6.13 -25.15 -4.50
C ASP A 378 5.73 -25.92 -5.78
N SER A 379 6.74 -26.48 -6.49
CA SER A 379 6.62 -26.99 -7.87
C SER A 379 6.91 -28.47 -8.06
N ILE A 380 7.28 -29.22 -7.03
CA ILE A 380 7.58 -30.65 -7.20
C ILE A 380 7.61 -31.34 -5.85
N ARG A 381 6.97 -32.51 -5.75
CA ARG A 381 7.19 -33.47 -4.65
C ARG A 381 8.57 -34.10 -4.81
N ILE A 382 9.59 -33.45 -4.27
CA ILE A 382 10.98 -33.87 -4.47
C ILE A 382 11.23 -35.21 -3.75
N GLN A 383 11.59 -36.23 -4.52
CA GLN A 383 11.97 -37.54 -3.99
C GLN A 383 13.48 -37.59 -3.69
N PRO A 384 13.94 -38.46 -2.76
CA PRO A 384 15.37 -38.66 -2.48
C PRO A 384 16.23 -38.88 -3.74
N THR A 385 15.67 -39.57 -4.74
CA THR A 385 16.33 -39.86 -6.03
C THR A 385 16.76 -38.59 -6.79
N PHE A 386 16.05 -37.48 -6.64
CA PHE A 386 16.43 -36.20 -7.24
C PHE A 386 17.77 -35.70 -6.71
N TYR A 387 17.89 -35.65 -5.38
CA TYR A 387 19.10 -35.18 -4.70
C TYR A 387 20.28 -36.13 -4.93
N GLU A 388 20.05 -37.44 -4.90
CA GLU A 388 21.08 -38.45 -5.19
C GLU A 388 21.68 -38.28 -6.59
N ARG A 389 20.84 -37.96 -7.60
CA ARG A 389 21.31 -37.69 -8.97
C ARG A 389 22.07 -36.37 -9.07
N LEU A 390 21.60 -35.31 -8.40
CA LEU A 390 22.29 -34.02 -8.35
C LEU A 390 23.63 -34.08 -7.58
N ALA A 391 23.79 -35.05 -6.68
CA ALA A 391 25.02 -35.26 -5.92
C ALA A 391 26.23 -35.64 -6.76
N VAL A 392 26.04 -36.11 -7.99
CA VAL A 392 27.12 -36.46 -8.92
C VAL A 392 27.36 -35.28 -9.87
N PRO A 393 28.28 -34.35 -9.54
CA PRO A 393 28.35 -33.04 -10.21
C PRO A 393 28.83 -33.13 -11.66
N ALA A 394 29.56 -34.20 -11.98
CA ALA A 394 30.13 -34.41 -13.30
C ALA A 394 29.09 -34.79 -14.37
N THR A 395 27.87 -35.20 -13.97
CA THR A 395 26.90 -35.77 -14.90
C THR A 395 25.67 -34.91 -15.12
N LEU A 396 25.14 -34.27 -14.08
CA LEU A 396 23.89 -33.51 -14.15
C LEU A 396 24.15 -32.02 -13.88
N VAL A 397 23.80 -31.15 -14.82
CA VAL A 397 23.92 -29.68 -14.77
C VAL A 397 25.25 -29.17 -14.20
N PRO A 398 26.42 -29.52 -14.79
CA PRO A 398 27.75 -29.33 -14.19
C PRO A 398 28.11 -27.88 -13.83
N ARG A 399 27.36 -26.89 -14.34
CA ARG A 399 27.54 -25.47 -14.08
C ARG A 399 26.64 -24.88 -13.00
N LEU A 400 25.76 -25.67 -12.39
CA LEU A 400 24.78 -25.16 -11.43
C LEU A 400 25.48 -24.57 -10.19
N ARG A 401 25.26 -23.27 -9.97
CA ARG A 401 25.84 -22.44 -8.89
C ARG A 401 24.83 -22.11 -7.83
N LEU A 402 23.59 -21.83 -8.23
CA LEU A 402 22.48 -21.47 -7.36
C LEU A 402 21.41 -22.56 -7.45
N LEU A 403 21.11 -23.20 -6.32
CA LEU A 403 19.96 -24.06 -6.16
C LEU A 403 19.09 -23.48 -5.06
N LYS A 404 17.85 -23.12 -5.41
CA LYS A 404 16.84 -22.65 -4.46
C LYS A 404 15.65 -23.58 -4.53
N ILE A 405 15.30 -24.17 -3.38
CA ILE A 405 14.14 -25.04 -3.26
C ILE A 405 13.30 -24.50 -2.10
N LYS A 406 12.08 -24.08 -2.41
CA LYS A 406 11.00 -23.80 -1.45
C LYS A 406 9.93 -24.85 -1.70
N TYR A 407 9.55 -25.54 -0.64
CA TYR A 407 8.61 -26.65 -0.71
C TYR A 407 7.72 -26.60 0.54
N PRO A 408 6.39 -26.75 0.40
CA PRO A 408 5.49 -26.85 1.54
C PRO A 408 5.73 -28.21 2.19
N ILE A 409 6.41 -28.23 3.33
CA ILE A 409 6.67 -29.48 4.04
C ILE A 409 5.40 -29.85 4.80
N GLU A 410 4.64 -30.79 4.23
CA GLU A 410 3.43 -31.35 4.86
C GLU A 410 3.77 -32.08 6.17
N SER A 411 4.96 -32.74 6.26
CA SER A 411 5.37 -33.45 7.47
C SER A 411 6.88 -33.44 7.75
N VAL A 412 7.25 -33.44 9.03
CA VAL A 412 8.65 -33.61 9.49
C VAL A 412 9.24 -34.96 9.04
N ALA A 413 8.40 -35.98 8.87
CA ALA A 413 8.84 -37.30 8.42
C ALA A 413 9.39 -37.28 6.99
N ASP A 414 8.73 -36.54 6.08
CA ASP A 414 9.17 -36.42 4.69
C ASP A 414 10.53 -35.73 4.60
N MET A 415 10.70 -34.65 5.36
CA MET A 415 11.97 -33.94 5.50
C MET A 415 13.10 -34.85 6.02
N LEU A 416 12.84 -35.63 7.08
CA LEU A 416 13.82 -36.58 7.62
C LEU A 416 14.17 -37.68 6.62
N SER A 417 13.23 -38.07 5.74
CA SER A 417 13.49 -39.04 4.68
C SER A 417 14.39 -38.49 3.57
N MET A 418 14.32 -37.18 3.29
CA MET A 418 15.15 -36.51 2.27
C MET A 418 16.55 -36.15 2.77
N ALA A 419 16.74 -36.02 4.08
CA ALA A 419 17.97 -35.56 4.71
C ALA A 419 19.26 -36.26 4.21
N PRO A 420 19.33 -37.61 4.11
CA PRO A 420 20.54 -38.29 3.63
C PRO A 420 20.89 -37.92 2.19
N ALA A 421 19.87 -37.74 1.35
CA ALA A 421 20.05 -37.44 -0.07
C ALA A 421 20.48 -35.98 -0.27
N ILE A 422 19.90 -35.04 0.47
CA ILE A 422 20.33 -33.62 0.50
C ILE A 422 21.79 -33.54 0.98
N GLU A 423 22.15 -34.26 2.04
CA GLU A 423 23.52 -34.29 2.56
C GLU A 423 24.50 -34.83 1.51
N ALA A 424 24.14 -35.91 0.82
CA ALA A 424 24.93 -36.46 -0.27
C ALA A 424 25.12 -35.42 -1.40
N MET A 425 24.07 -34.69 -1.76
CA MET A 425 24.12 -33.62 -2.76
C MET A 425 25.11 -32.50 -2.36
N LEU A 426 24.99 -31.99 -1.14
CA LEU A 426 25.84 -30.91 -0.64
C LEU A 426 27.31 -31.33 -0.56
N ARG A 427 27.58 -32.56 -0.11
CA ARG A 427 28.93 -33.13 -0.07
C ARG A 427 29.52 -33.32 -1.45
N GLY A 428 28.75 -33.89 -2.37
CA GLY A 428 29.22 -34.20 -3.72
C GLY A 428 29.54 -32.95 -4.52
N ARG A 429 28.73 -31.89 -4.40
CA ARG A 429 28.72 -30.77 -5.34
C ARG A 429 29.31 -29.46 -4.83
N TRP A 430 29.16 -29.16 -3.54
CA TRP A 430 29.64 -27.91 -2.94
C TRP A 430 30.84 -28.09 -1.99
N ASP A 431 31.48 -29.26 -2.03
CA ASP A 431 32.63 -29.61 -1.17
C ASP A 431 32.36 -29.26 0.30
N ALA A 432 31.17 -29.65 0.79
CA ALA A 432 30.73 -29.44 2.16
C ALA A 432 31.57 -30.17 3.21
N GLN A 433 32.70 -30.80 2.83
CA GLN A 433 33.66 -31.37 3.77
C GLN A 433 34.18 -30.33 4.78
N ASN A 434 34.19 -29.05 4.42
CA ASN A 434 34.52 -27.93 5.31
C ASN A 434 33.36 -27.43 6.19
N LEU A 435 32.12 -27.83 5.93
CA LEU A 435 30.95 -27.45 6.73
C LEU A 435 30.80 -28.30 8.00
N ALA A 436 31.36 -29.52 8.01
CA ALA A 436 31.34 -30.40 9.17
C ALA A 436 32.48 -30.08 10.14
N LYS A 437 32.30 -29.07 11.01
CA LYS A 437 32.99 -29.11 12.32
C LYS A 437 32.43 -30.31 13.10
N PRO A 438 33.26 -31.16 13.73
CA PRO A 438 32.77 -32.30 14.50
C PRO A 438 31.93 -31.80 15.68
N GLY A 439 30.62 -32.09 15.67
CA GLY A 439 29.69 -31.75 16.76
C GLY A 439 28.42 -30.99 16.34
N VAL A 440 28.35 -30.44 15.13
CA VAL A 440 27.11 -29.85 14.59
C VAL A 440 26.55 -30.82 13.56
N SER A 441 25.36 -31.37 13.85
CA SER A 441 24.61 -32.15 12.88
C SER A 441 24.33 -31.26 11.66
N LEU A 442 24.66 -31.71 10.45
CA LEU A 442 24.33 -30.99 9.20
C LEU A 442 22.82 -30.65 9.15
N LEU A 443 21.97 -31.44 9.82
CA LEU A 443 20.54 -31.18 9.97
C LEU A 443 20.21 -29.94 10.82
N GLN A 444 21.04 -29.53 11.78
CA GLN A 444 20.87 -28.26 12.50
C GLN A 444 21.28 -27.05 11.65
N ALA A 445 22.22 -27.21 10.71
CA ALA A 445 22.59 -26.16 9.76
C ALA A 445 21.60 -26.03 8.59
N VAL A 446 20.81 -27.09 8.35
CA VAL A 446 19.81 -27.19 7.26
C VAL A 446 18.41 -26.74 7.70
N SER A 447 18.25 -26.07 8.85
CA SER A 447 16.97 -25.56 9.39
C SER A 447 16.25 -24.50 8.51
N ILE A 448 15.66 -24.96 7.41
CA ILE A 448 14.27 -24.88 6.91
C ILE A 448 13.46 -23.59 7.12
N ALA A 449 13.51 -22.77 6.06
CA ALA A 449 12.35 -22.34 5.27
C ALA A 449 12.75 -21.77 3.89
N SER A 450 14.04 -21.62 3.63
CA SER A 450 14.54 -21.38 2.28
C SER A 450 16.00 -21.84 2.23
N LEU A 451 16.28 -22.95 1.54
CA LEU A 451 17.65 -23.30 1.20
C LEU A 451 18.13 -22.32 0.12
N ARG A 452 18.74 -21.20 0.53
CA ARG A 452 19.50 -20.30 -0.36
C ARG A 452 20.99 -20.61 -0.21
N PHE A 453 21.57 -21.33 -1.16
CA PHE A 453 23.02 -21.41 -1.30
C PHE A 453 23.50 -20.32 -2.27
N SER A 454 23.86 -19.13 -1.75
CA SER A 454 24.59 -18.13 -2.53
C SER A 454 26.07 -18.16 -2.14
N TYR A 455 26.94 -18.52 -3.09
CA TYR A 455 28.39 -18.50 -2.91
C TYR A 455 28.96 -17.22 -3.53
N ASP A 456 28.79 -16.08 -2.84
CA ASP A 456 29.18 -14.76 -3.35
C ASP A 456 30.53 -14.27 -2.78
N ALA A 457 31.52 -15.15 -2.74
CA ALA A 457 32.85 -14.84 -2.18
C ALA A 457 33.88 -14.37 -3.22
N ALA A 458 33.54 -14.25 -4.51
CA ALA A 458 34.54 -14.02 -5.57
C ALA A 458 34.37 -12.71 -6.38
N TRP A 459 33.26 -11.97 -6.26
CA TRP A 459 32.99 -10.83 -7.17
C TRP A 459 33.35 -9.44 -6.63
N HIS A 460 33.81 -9.30 -5.37
CA HIS A 460 34.17 -8.00 -4.80
C HIS A 460 35.65 -7.58 -4.95
N LEU A 461 36.47 -8.28 -5.74
CA LEU A 461 37.92 -8.00 -5.82
C LEU A 461 38.48 -7.56 -7.18
N GLU A 462 37.66 -7.36 -8.21
CA GLU A 462 38.15 -6.85 -9.51
C GLU A 462 37.44 -5.58 -10.00
N CYS A 463 37.50 -4.49 -9.21
CA CYS A 463 37.44 -3.15 -9.80
C CYS A 463 38.08 -2.05 -8.90
N PRO A 464 39.36 -1.70 -9.10
CA PRO A 464 39.86 -0.39 -8.64
C PRO A 464 40.62 0.43 -9.72
N ALA A 465 40.44 0.17 -11.02
CA ALA A 465 41.25 0.87 -12.05
C ALA A 465 40.65 2.19 -12.60
N ARG A 466 39.40 2.56 -12.29
CA ARG A 466 38.76 3.78 -12.86
C ARG A 466 38.36 4.88 -11.87
N LEU A 467 38.52 4.68 -10.56
CA LEU A 467 38.20 5.69 -9.53
C LEU A 467 39.42 6.49 -9.03
N SER A 468 40.63 6.22 -9.52
CA SER A 468 41.87 6.87 -9.05
C SER A 468 42.11 8.28 -9.60
N THR A 469 41.24 8.83 -10.45
CA THR A 469 41.34 10.20 -10.98
C THR A 469 40.44 11.22 -10.30
N LEU A 470 39.53 10.81 -9.41
CA LEU A 470 38.74 11.74 -8.59
C LEU A 470 39.47 12.02 -7.28
N ARG A 471 39.94 13.27 -7.08
CA ARG A 471 40.51 13.71 -5.80
C ARG A 471 39.43 13.60 -4.70
N PRO A 472 39.79 13.23 -3.45
CA PRO A 472 38.83 13.09 -2.37
C PRO A 472 38.14 14.43 -2.06
N VAL A 473 36.81 14.45 -2.10
CA VAL A 473 35.97 15.55 -1.62
C VAL A 473 36.05 15.59 -0.09
N GLY A 474 37.10 16.23 0.43
CA GLY A 474 37.37 16.34 1.87
C GLY A 474 36.74 17.56 2.56
N GLN A 475 35.88 18.35 1.89
CA GLN A 475 35.52 19.71 2.34
C GLN A 475 34.08 19.94 2.83
N CYS A 476 33.19 18.95 2.88
CA CYS A 476 31.87 19.12 3.54
C CYS A 476 31.95 19.20 5.08
N ARG A 477 33.14 19.08 5.68
CA ARG A 477 33.34 19.00 7.14
C ARG A 477 33.08 20.30 7.93
N HIS A 478 32.83 21.44 7.27
CA HIS A 478 32.81 22.76 7.93
C HIS A 478 31.58 23.64 7.63
N LEU A 479 30.57 23.14 6.92
CA LEU A 479 29.55 24.01 6.32
C LEU A 479 28.18 24.02 7.03
N LEU A 480 27.83 22.97 7.77
CA LEU A 480 26.66 22.93 8.66
C LEU A 480 27.14 22.54 10.06
N SER A 481 26.59 23.15 11.11
CA SER A 481 26.87 22.68 12.48
C SER A 481 26.33 21.26 12.64
N LEU A 482 26.96 20.48 13.52
CA LEU A 482 26.52 19.11 13.82
C LEU A 482 25.07 19.08 14.32
N GLU A 483 24.65 20.13 15.05
CA GLU A 483 23.28 20.32 15.54
C GLU A 483 22.26 20.43 14.40
N ILE A 484 22.54 21.25 13.38
CA ILE A 484 21.62 21.44 12.25
C ILE A 484 21.56 20.18 11.38
N LEU A 485 22.70 19.51 11.17
CA LEU A 485 22.73 18.22 10.48
C LEU A 485 21.94 17.15 11.23
N SER A 486 22.05 17.10 12.56
CA SER A 486 21.25 16.22 13.41
C SER A 486 19.75 16.50 13.25
N GLU A 487 19.31 17.76 13.32
CA GLU A 487 17.88 18.10 13.12
C GLU A 487 17.40 17.77 11.71
N VAL A 488 18.20 18.03 10.67
CA VAL A 488 17.87 17.62 9.29
C VAL A 488 17.70 16.11 9.18
N PHE A 489 18.56 15.33 9.84
CA PHE A 489 18.41 13.88 9.89
C PHE A 489 17.15 13.47 10.66
N CYS A 490 16.81 14.15 11.76
CA CYS A 490 15.57 13.90 12.49
C CYS A 490 14.36 14.13 11.59
N TYR A 491 14.28 15.25 10.88
CA TYR A 491 13.18 15.52 9.95
C TYR A 491 13.13 14.55 8.77
N ALA A 492 14.29 14.20 8.19
CA ALA A 492 14.37 13.27 7.08
C ALA A 492 13.89 11.85 7.46
N VAL A 493 14.02 11.48 8.74
CA VAL A 493 13.60 10.19 9.29
C VAL A 493 12.17 10.27 9.88
N GLU A 494 11.77 11.37 10.52
CA GLU A 494 10.45 11.57 11.16
C GLU A 494 9.31 11.70 10.13
N GLY A 495 9.57 12.28 8.94
CA GLY A 495 8.57 12.41 7.87
C GLY A 495 8.14 11.09 7.22
N TYR A 496 8.82 9.99 7.54
CA TYR A 496 8.45 8.64 7.14
C TYR A 496 8.27 7.82 8.41
N ARG A 497 7.11 7.19 8.61
CA ARG A 497 6.94 6.18 9.67
C ARG A 497 8.01 5.11 9.44
N SER A 498 9.10 5.19 10.21
CA SER A 498 10.38 4.55 9.93
C SER A 498 10.25 3.04 10.00
N ALA A 499 9.81 2.41 8.91
CA ALA A 499 10.08 1.00 8.69
C ALA A 499 11.57 0.82 8.40
N VAL A 500 12.13 -0.29 8.88
CA VAL A 500 13.47 -0.76 8.49
C VAL A 500 13.38 -1.48 7.13
N ASP A 501 12.27 -1.32 6.41
CA ASP A 501 12.24 -1.61 4.98
C ASP A 501 13.26 -0.70 4.27
N GLY A 502 13.80 -1.18 3.16
CA GLY A 502 15.02 -0.67 2.56
C GLY A 502 14.92 0.72 1.93
N GLY A 503 14.31 1.71 2.58
CA GLY A 503 14.18 3.09 2.12
C GLY A 503 14.82 4.11 3.05
N THR A 504 14.46 4.09 4.35
CA THR A 504 14.48 5.30 5.19
C THR A 504 15.13 5.13 6.57
N SER A 505 15.83 4.02 6.83
CA SER A 505 16.49 3.77 8.12
C SER A 505 17.62 4.78 8.44
N PRO A 506 17.73 5.29 9.69
CA PRO A 506 18.90 6.04 10.17
C PRO A 506 20.24 5.36 9.85
N LEU A 507 20.25 4.02 9.76
CA LEU A 507 21.44 3.26 9.39
C LEU A 507 22.00 3.66 8.02
N ARG A 508 21.16 4.02 7.04
CA ARG A 508 21.64 4.48 5.72
C ARG A 508 22.47 5.75 5.80
N LEU A 509 22.07 6.67 6.66
CA LEU A 509 22.84 7.89 6.92
C LEU A 509 24.23 7.55 7.48
N THR A 510 24.36 6.45 8.23
CA THR A 510 25.67 5.96 8.71
C THR A 510 26.58 5.37 7.64
N HIS A 511 26.05 5.05 6.45
CA HIS A 511 26.83 4.51 5.34
C HIS A 511 27.38 5.58 4.39
N VAL A 512 26.88 6.83 4.46
CA VAL A 512 27.28 7.92 3.55
C VAL A 512 28.74 8.32 3.76
N CYS A 513 29.10 8.73 4.97
CA CYS A 513 30.48 9.04 5.34
C CYS A 513 30.70 8.92 6.85
N VAL A 514 31.96 8.94 7.28
CA VAL A 514 32.33 8.85 8.71
C VAL A 514 31.68 9.96 9.54
N LEU A 515 31.63 11.19 9.03
CA LEU A 515 31.01 12.31 9.75
C LEU A 515 29.51 12.10 9.96
N TRP A 516 28.78 11.64 8.93
CA TRP A 516 27.35 11.39 9.04
C TRP A 516 27.07 10.23 9.99
N ARG A 517 27.89 9.17 9.92
CA ARG A 517 27.87 8.10 10.91
C ARG A 517 28.04 8.62 12.32
N ASP A 518 29.04 9.46 12.57
CA ASP A 518 29.31 10.00 13.90
C ASP A 518 28.13 10.86 14.39
N ILE A 519 27.57 11.71 13.53
CA ILE A 519 26.39 12.54 13.87
C ILE A 519 25.20 11.65 14.19
N VAL A 520 24.87 10.71 13.31
CA VAL A 520 23.70 9.84 13.45
C VAL A 520 23.79 9.00 14.71
N LEU A 521 24.95 8.38 14.97
CA LEU A 521 25.19 7.61 16.20
C LEU A 521 25.20 8.50 17.46
N ALA A 522 25.54 9.78 17.35
CA ALA A 522 25.55 10.75 18.45
C ALA A 522 24.22 11.50 18.63
N SER A 523 23.17 11.17 17.87
CA SER A 523 21.88 11.87 17.89
C SER A 523 20.77 10.95 18.41
N PRO A 524 20.54 10.88 19.74
CA PRO A 524 19.60 9.95 20.36
C PRO A 524 18.17 10.00 19.83
N ARG A 525 17.71 11.19 19.42
CA ARG A 525 16.37 11.42 18.86
C ARG A 525 16.08 10.53 17.64
N LEU A 526 17.08 10.28 16.78
CA LEU A 526 16.96 9.40 15.60
C LEU A 526 16.63 7.95 15.94
N TRP A 527 16.85 7.56 17.20
CA TRP A 527 16.69 6.19 17.68
C TRP A 527 15.48 6.04 18.61
N THR A 528 14.65 7.07 18.76
CA THR A 528 13.45 7.05 19.65
C THR A 528 12.30 6.24 19.09
N HIS A 529 12.26 6.04 17.77
CA HIS A 529 11.23 5.24 17.10
C HIS A 529 11.90 4.03 16.47
N LEU A 530 11.48 2.84 16.87
CA LEU A 530 12.01 1.57 16.40
C LEU A 530 10.87 0.75 15.81
N ARG A 531 10.86 0.58 14.48
CA ARG A 531 10.03 -0.43 13.82
C ARG A 531 10.89 -1.63 13.48
N ILE A 532 10.58 -2.80 13.99
CA ILE A 532 11.41 -3.99 13.74
C ILE A 532 10.92 -4.65 12.46
N PRO A 533 11.75 -4.84 11.42
CA PRO A 533 11.31 -5.52 10.21
C PRO A 533 11.14 -7.00 10.51
N CYS A 534 10.13 -7.65 9.92
CA CYS A 534 10.00 -9.09 10.00
C CYS A 534 11.06 -9.72 9.09
N PRO A 535 12.05 -10.48 9.60
CA PRO A 535 12.94 -11.24 8.74
C PRO A 535 12.13 -12.30 7.97
N HIS A 536 12.43 -12.48 6.68
CA HIS A 536 11.71 -13.39 5.80
C HIS A 536 11.56 -14.82 6.39
N ARG A 537 10.39 -15.41 6.13
CA ARG A 537 9.89 -16.74 6.53
C ARG A 537 10.94 -17.77 7.01
N GLY A 538 10.71 -18.26 8.23
CA GLY A 538 11.26 -19.48 8.85
C GLY A 538 12.75 -19.52 9.21
N GLN A 539 13.41 -18.37 9.23
CA GLN A 539 14.57 -18.20 10.08
C GLN A 539 14.03 -17.78 11.45
N GLY A 540 14.06 -18.68 12.44
CA GLY A 540 13.55 -18.41 13.80
C GLY A 540 14.17 -17.14 14.42
N PRO A 541 13.76 -16.72 15.63
CA PRO A 541 14.15 -15.44 16.21
C PRO A 541 15.63 -15.18 16.12
N HIS A 542 15.99 -14.33 15.15
CA HIS A 542 17.35 -13.88 14.99
C HIS A 542 17.70 -13.15 16.28
N GLU A 543 18.66 -13.71 17.02
CA GLU A 543 19.33 -12.98 18.09
C GLU A 543 19.81 -11.61 17.59
N ASP A 544 20.03 -11.45 16.29
CA ASP A 544 20.35 -10.20 15.63
C ASP A 544 19.22 -9.17 15.71
N CYS A 545 17.94 -9.54 15.60
CA CYS A 545 16.82 -8.62 15.80
C CYS A 545 16.78 -8.12 17.25
N VAL A 546 16.90 -9.02 18.21
CA VAL A 546 16.97 -8.66 19.65
C VAL A 546 18.20 -7.80 19.94
N ARG A 547 19.34 -8.11 19.34
CA ARG A 547 20.58 -7.33 19.46
C ARG A 547 20.44 -5.96 18.81
N MET A 548 19.74 -5.87 17.69
CA MET A 548 19.43 -4.60 17.01
C MET A 548 18.52 -3.74 17.87
N CYS A 549 17.43 -4.30 18.44
CA CYS A 549 16.56 -3.59 19.37
C CYS A 549 17.35 -3.05 20.57
N ASN A 550 18.17 -3.91 21.18
CA ASN A 550 19.07 -3.54 22.26
C ASN A 550 20.01 -2.39 21.88
N THR A 551 20.54 -2.42 20.66
CA THR A 551 21.45 -1.38 20.16
C THR A 551 20.68 -0.08 19.96
N TRP A 552 19.48 -0.14 19.38
CA TRP A 552 18.62 1.01 19.14
C TRP A 552 18.22 1.70 20.43
N ILE A 553 17.77 0.93 21.42
CA ILE A 553 17.39 1.43 22.76
C ILE A 553 18.60 2.04 23.50
N LYS A 554 19.81 1.51 23.28
CA LYS A 554 21.04 2.11 23.82
C LYS A 554 21.38 3.42 23.11
N LEU A 555 21.22 3.47 21.79
CA LEU A 555 21.50 4.68 20.99
C LEU A 555 20.50 5.80 21.27
N SER A 556 19.28 5.49 21.68
CA SER A 556 18.29 6.50 22.08
C SER A 556 18.57 7.19 23.43
N GLY A 557 19.64 6.79 24.13
CA GLY A 557 20.16 7.55 25.27
C GLY A 557 19.23 7.56 26.48
N GLU A 558 18.69 8.72 26.83
CA GLU A 558 17.71 8.90 27.92
C GLU A 558 16.30 9.20 27.40
N HIS A 559 16.11 9.26 26.08
CA HIS A 559 14.81 9.60 25.50
C HIS A 559 13.80 8.46 25.63
N ASP A 560 12.53 8.81 25.64
CA ASP A 560 11.43 7.85 25.53
C ASP A 560 11.50 7.12 24.18
N VAL A 561 11.13 5.84 24.19
CA VAL A 561 11.20 4.95 23.04
C VAL A 561 9.81 4.44 22.69
N SER A 562 9.47 4.58 21.41
CA SER A 562 8.33 3.93 20.78
C SER A 562 8.82 2.72 20.01
N ILE A 563 8.23 1.55 20.27
CA ILE A 563 8.54 0.30 19.57
C ILE A 563 7.30 -0.15 18.80
N GLU A 564 7.45 -0.33 17.49
CA GLU A 564 6.42 -0.89 16.61
C GLU A 564 6.91 -2.24 16.06
N LEU A 565 6.15 -3.30 16.34
CA LEU A 565 6.38 -4.60 15.73
C LEU A 565 5.63 -4.67 14.39
N PRO A 566 6.18 -5.36 13.40
CA PRO A 566 5.65 -5.35 12.05
C PRO A 566 4.25 -6.00 12.02
N ARG A 567 3.32 -5.40 11.26
CA ARG A 567 2.01 -6.00 11.01
C ARG A 567 2.16 -7.24 10.14
N TYR A 568 1.32 -8.23 10.42
CA TYR A 568 1.33 -9.53 9.78
C TYR A 568 0.73 -9.42 8.39
N GLU A 569 1.53 -9.67 7.36
CA GLU A 569 0.99 -10.20 6.11
C GLU A 569 1.58 -11.59 5.82
N GLU A 570 2.72 -11.99 6.43
CA GLU A 570 3.32 -13.32 6.24
C GLU A 570 4.22 -13.80 7.44
N ASP A 571 3.80 -14.86 8.15
CA ASP A 571 4.52 -15.77 9.10
C ASP A 571 4.94 -15.33 10.54
N SER A 572 4.55 -16.15 11.55
CA SER A 572 3.99 -15.74 12.87
C SER A 572 4.77 -15.98 14.17
N CYS A 573 5.96 -16.59 14.16
CA CYS A 573 6.60 -17.00 15.42
C CYS A 573 7.45 -15.91 16.12
N MET A 574 7.64 -14.75 15.48
CA MET A 574 8.64 -13.76 15.88
C MET A 574 8.18 -12.77 16.95
N THR A 575 6.98 -12.21 16.80
CA THR A 575 6.53 -11.05 17.59
C THR A 575 6.62 -11.32 19.07
N GLY A 576 6.12 -12.46 19.53
CA GLY A 576 6.01 -12.68 20.96
C GLY A 576 7.32 -13.09 21.64
N LEU A 577 8.21 -13.88 21.00
CA LEU A 577 9.56 -14.14 21.52
C LEU A 577 10.40 -12.87 21.54
N LEU A 578 10.22 -12.00 20.54
CA LEU A 578 10.86 -10.70 20.50
C LEU A 578 10.32 -9.79 21.59
N ALA A 579 9.00 -9.77 21.82
CA ALA A 579 8.39 -9.05 22.94
C ALA A 579 8.95 -9.56 24.27
N GLU A 580 8.91 -10.86 24.53
CA GLU A 580 9.48 -11.47 25.75
C GLU A 580 10.94 -11.04 25.96
N ARG A 581 11.78 -11.12 24.92
CA ARG A 581 13.21 -10.80 25.03
C ARG A 581 13.52 -9.31 25.09
N VAL A 582 12.77 -8.47 24.37
CA VAL A 582 12.90 -7.00 24.44
C VAL A 582 12.44 -6.50 25.79
N LEU A 583 11.41 -7.12 26.37
CA LEU A 583 10.85 -6.75 27.67
C LEU A 583 11.63 -7.34 28.84
N ALA A 584 12.32 -8.47 28.63
CA ALA A 584 13.32 -8.97 29.57
C ALA A 584 14.52 -8.01 29.76
N LEU A 585 14.67 -6.97 28.93
CA LEU A 585 15.65 -5.89 29.10
C LEU A 585 15.20 -4.91 30.18
N LYS A 586 15.04 -5.41 31.42
CA LYS A 586 14.56 -4.64 32.59
C LYS A 586 15.25 -3.28 32.77
N SER A 587 16.52 -3.14 32.37
CA SER A 587 17.25 -1.88 32.51
C SER A 587 16.74 -0.74 31.62
N ASN A 588 16.04 -1.05 30.53
CA ASN A 588 15.59 -0.04 29.56
C ASN A 588 14.07 0.08 29.46
N ALA A 589 13.34 -0.85 30.05
CA ALA A 589 11.88 -0.89 29.97
C ALA A 589 11.19 0.33 30.62
N GLN A 590 11.90 1.03 31.52
CA GLN A 590 11.49 2.31 32.10
C GLN A 590 11.40 3.47 31.09
N ARG A 591 11.80 3.26 29.83
CA ARG A 591 11.79 4.28 28.78
C ARG A 591 10.84 3.95 27.63
N ILE A 592 10.24 2.77 27.64
CA ILE A 592 9.30 2.36 26.58
C ILE A 592 7.97 3.00 26.91
N THR A 593 7.62 4.07 26.20
CA THR A 593 6.36 4.81 26.41
C THR A 593 5.26 4.39 25.45
N LYS A 594 5.64 3.84 24.30
CA LYS A 594 4.72 3.33 23.29
C LYS A 594 5.14 1.95 22.80
N LEU A 595 4.20 1.02 22.74
CA LEU A 595 4.40 -0.33 22.26
C LEU A 595 3.26 -0.76 21.35
N ASP A 596 3.56 -1.06 20.09
CA ASP A 596 2.61 -1.61 19.11
C ASP A 596 2.99 -3.06 18.83
N LEU A 597 2.14 -4.00 19.24
CA LEU A 597 2.34 -5.44 19.10
C LEU A 597 1.30 -6.02 18.15
N HIS A 598 1.78 -6.78 17.18
CA HIS A 598 0.95 -7.51 16.25
C HIS A 598 1.11 -9.02 16.46
N LEU A 599 0.07 -9.65 17.02
CA LEU A 599 0.05 -11.00 17.53
C LEU A 599 -0.78 -11.89 16.58
N PRO A 600 -0.12 -12.74 15.79
CA PRO A 600 -0.75 -13.47 14.69
C PRO A 600 -1.61 -14.65 15.12
N GLY A 601 -2.49 -15.04 14.20
CA GLY A 601 -3.73 -15.79 14.43
C GLY A 601 -3.71 -17.33 14.46
N GLU A 602 -2.61 -17.99 14.16
CA GLU A 602 -2.69 -19.42 13.83
C GLU A 602 -2.74 -20.36 15.05
N GLU A 603 -3.82 -21.16 15.14
CA GLU A 603 -3.97 -22.23 16.13
C GLU A 603 -2.78 -23.21 16.10
N GLY A 604 -2.19 -23.48 17.27
CA GLY A 604 -1.11 -24.45 17.43
C GLY A 604 0.32 -23.92 17.21
N LYS A 605 0.50 -22.63 16.93
CA LYS A 605 1.83 -21.99 16.78
C LYS A 605 2.31 -21.26 18.06
N PRO A 606 3.64 -21.01 18.21
CA PRO A 606 4.24 -20.34 19.37
C PRO A 606 3.71 -18.92 19.68
N GLY A 607 2.86 -18.34 18.82
CA GLY A 607 2.21 -17.05 19.06
C GLY A 607 1.41 -17.02 20.36
N ARG A 608 0.65 -18.08 20.67
CA ARG A 608 -0.14 -18.18 21.91
C ARG A 608 0.73 -18.22 23.16
N GLU A 609 1.75 -19.08 23.20
CA GLU A 609 2.68 -19.14 24.34
C GLU A 609 3.39 -17.80 24.54
N SER A 610 3.75 -17.14 23.45
CA SER A 610 4.44 -15.87 23.53
C SER A 610 3.53 -14.71 23.93
N LEU A 611 2.25 -14.77 23.56
CA LEU A 611 1.22 -13.88 24.10
C LEU A 611 1.10 -14.10 25.60
N LEU A 612 0.95 -15.36 26.03
CA LEU A 612 0.89 -15.69 27.47
C LEU A 612 2.17 -15.25 28.19
N SER A 613 3.35 -15.36 27.59
CA SER A 613 4.61 -14.86 28.16
C SER A 613 4.63 -13.33 28.28
N PHE A 614 4.13 -12.61 27.26
CA PHE A 614 4.00 -11.14 27.30
C PHE A 614 3.01 -10.72 28.39
N LEU A 615 1.87 -11.39 28.43
CA LEU A 615 0.78 -11.08 29.34
C LEU A 615 1.13 -11.46 30.79
N THR A 616 1.93 -12.50 31.00
CA THR A 616 2.44 -12.88 32.33
C THR A 616 3.64 -12.05 32.80
N LEU A 617 4.06 -11.01 32.06
CA LEU A 617 5.13 -10.14 32.53
C LEU A 617 4.75 -9.50 33.88
N PRO A 618 5.71 -9.41 34.83
CA PRO A 618 5.48 -8.68 36.06
C PRO A 618 4.97 -7.25 35.79
N TYR A 619 4.00 -6.79 36.58
CA TYR A 619 3.36 -5.46 36.44
C TYR A 619 4.36 -4.29 36.42
N ASP A 620 5.53 -4.44 37.06
CA ASP A 620 6.60 -3.44 37.11
C ASP A 620 7.55 -3.49 35.91
N SER A 621 7.26 -4.32 34.90
CA SER A 621 8.16 -4.52 33.76
C SER A 621 8.17 -3.34 32.81
N LEU A 622 7.07 -2.58 32.67
CA LEU A 622 6.97 -1.43 31.75
C LEU A 622 6.38 -0.19 32.45
N PRO A 623 7.06 0.38 33.46
CA PRO A 623 6.48 1.42 34.32
C PRO A 623 6.31 2.78 33.63
N ALA A 624 6.81 2.93 32.40
CA ALA A 624 6.66 4.16 31.60
C ALA A 624 5.72 4.00 30.40
N LEU A 625 5.13 2.81 30.21
CA LEU A 625 4.25 2.56 29.07
C LEU A 625 2.96 3.37 29.22
N LYS A 626 2.74 4.27 28.27
CA LYS A 626 1.56 5.13 28.20
C LYS A 626 0.62 4.73 27.07
N ASP A 627 1.17 4.24 25.96
CA ASP A 627 0.41 3.86 24.75
C ASP A 627 0.70 2.41 24.40
N LEU A 628 -0.32 1.55 24.48
CA LEU A 628 -0.24 0.14 24.14
C LEU A 628 -1.21 -0.17 23.01
N ARG A 629 -0.70 -0.55 21.85
CA ARG A 629 -1.50 -1.11 20.77
C ARG A 629 -1.27 -2.60 20.66
N LEU A 630 -2.34 -3.39 20.71
CA LEU A 630 -2.35 -4.83 20.53
C LEU A 630 -3.26 -5.15 19.35
N ILE A 631 -2.73 -5.80 18.33
CA ILE A 631 -3.50 -6.39 17.24
C ILE A 631 -3.44 -7.90 17.45
N ILE A 632 -4.56 -8.56 17.69
CA ILE A 632 -4.69 -9.98 18.07
C ILE A 632 -5.56 -10.68 17.02
N GLU A 633 -4.95 -11.55 16.22
CA GLU A 633 -5.61 -12.19 15.07
C GLU A 633 -6.12 -13.63 15.30
N PHE A 634 -6.17 -14.15 16.54
CA PHE A 634 -6.59 -15.55 16.80
C PHE A 634 -7.81 -15.70 17.71
N THR A 635 -8.48 -16.84 17.53
CA THR A 635 -9.41 -17.44 18.48
C THR A 635 -8.73 -17.90 19.77
N LEU A 636 -9.07 -17.26 20.88
CA LEU A 636 -8.71 -17.77 22.21
C LEU A 636 -9.70 -18.87 22.62
N SER A 637 -9.24 -20.12 22.69
CA SER A 637 -10.05 -21.22 23.23
C SER A 637 -10.44 -20.95 24.70
N CYS A 638 -11.71 -21.17 25.02
CA CYS A 638 -12.46 -20.84 26.25
C CYS A 638 -11.87 -21.24 27.63
N THR A 639 -10.65 -21.77 27.75
CA THR A 639 -10.09 -22.25 29.03
C THR A 639 -9.02 -21.38 29.64
N ASP A 640 -8.49 -20.40 28.90
CA ASP A 640 -7.33 -19.64 29.34
C ASP A 640 -7.75 -18.27 29.86
N THR A 641 -7.92 -18.16 31.18
CA THR A 641 -8.03 -16.86 31.83
C THR A 641 -6.68 -16.18 31.72
N ILE A 642 -6.61 -15.12 30.92
CA ILE A 642 -5.42 -14.31 30.76
C ILE A 642 -5.43 -13.25 31.87
N ILE A 643 -4.55 -13.43 32.85
CA ILE A 643 -4.39 -12.51 33.97
C ILE A 643 -3.23 -11.58 33.65
N THR A 644 -3.53 -10.32 33.33
CA THR A 644 -2.54 -9.25 33.28
C THR A 644 -3.03 -8.09 34.12
N SER A 645 -2.27 -7.70 35.13
CA SER A 645 -2.43 -6.40 35.77
C SER A 645 -1.32 -5.49 35.28
N PHE A 646 -1.65 -4.51 34.42
CA PHE A 646 -0.79 -3.35 34.22
C PHE A 646 -1.15 -2.35 35.31
N ASP A 647 -0.22 -2.03 36.22
CA ASP A 647 -0.48 -1.08 37.29
C ASP A 647 -0.28 0.36 36.77
N GLY A 648 -1.40 1.05 36.54
CA GLY A 648 -1.54 2.49 36.73
C GLY A 648 -0.95 3.47 35.71
N CYS A 649 -0.23 3.03 34.67
CA CYS A 649 0.50 3.97 33.78
C CYS A 649 0.01 4.01 32.32
N VAL A 650 -0.77 3.02 31.88
CA VAL A 650 -1.23 2.95 30.48
C VAL A 650 -2.42 3.89 30.29
N GLU A 651 -2.18 5.02 29.65
CA GLU A 651 -3.17 6.06 29.37
C GLU A 651 -4.03 5.71 28.15
N HIS A 652 -3.43 5.02 27.17
CA HIS A 652 -4.04 4.68 25.88
C HIS A 652 -3.87 3.20 25.55
N ILE A 653 -4.96 2.52 25.23
CA ILE A 653 -4.95 1.15 24.70
C ILE A 653 -5.67 1.11 23.35
N SER A 654 -5.10 0.43 22.35
CA SER A 654 -5.77 0.09 21.10
C SER A 654 -5.77 -1.42 20.92
N LEU A 655 -6.94 -2.05 20.89
CA LEU A 655 -7.12 -3.49 20.68
C LEU A 655 -7.78 -3.72 19.33
N ASP A 656 -7.14 -4.48 18.45
CA ASP A 656 -7.72 -4.95 17.20
C ASP A 656 -7.93 -6.47 17.34
N TYR A 657 -9.16 -6.92 17.49
CA TYR A 657 -9.54 -8.27 17.88
C TYR A 657 -10.30 -8.97 16.75
N PHE A 658 -9.84 -10.17 16.39
CA PHE A 658 -10.48 -11.04 15.40
C PHE A 658 -11.08 -12.25 16.12
N CYS A 659 -12.39 -12.51 15.91
CA CYS A 659 -13.09 -13.64 16.49
C CYS A 659 -13.63 -14.57 15.40
N ASP A 660 -13.43 -15.87 15.53
CA ASP A 660 -14.11 -16.88 14.70
C ASP A 660 -15.46 -17.28 15.32
N GLU A 661 -16.35 -17.85 14.50
CA GLU A 661 -17.80 -18.00 14.69
C GLU A 661 -18.26 -18.88 15.89
N GLN A 662 -17.35 -19.54 16.64
CA GLN A 662 -17.73 -20.62 17.58
C GLN A 662 -17.36 -20.40 19.08
N GLY A 663 -16.84 -19.24 19.47
CA GLY A 663 -16.44 -18.98 20.86
C GLY A 663 -17.57 -18.44 21.77
N ASP A 664 -18.10 -19.26 22.69
CA ASP A 664 -19.13 -18.88 23.67
C ASP A 664 -18.61 -17.98 24.85
N LYS A 665 -17.39 -17.42 24.79
CA LYS A 665 -16.80 -16.66 25.92
C LYS A 665 -16.32 -15.24 25.58
N GLY A 666 -16.57 -14.34 26.53
CA GLY A 666 -16.26 -12.90 26.57
C GLY A 666 -14.77 -12.52 26.56
N PRO A 667 -14.40 -11.35 25.99
CA PRO A 667 -13.11 -10.71 26.26
C PRO A 667 -12.91 -10.36 27.76
N SER A 668 -13.99 -10.23 28.52
CA SER A 668 -14.00 -10.13 29.98
C SER A 668 -13.28 -11.30 30.67
N ASP A 669 -13.44 -12.52 30.15
CA ASP A 669 -12.74 -13.72 30.64
C ASP A 669 -11.25 -13.70 30.27
N LEU A 670 -10.85 -12.87 29.29
CA LEU A 670 -9.48 -12.72 28.81
C LEU A 670 -8.71 -11.60 29.51
N PHE A 671 -9.35 -10.71 30.28
CA PHE A 671 -8.65 -9.59 30.90
C PHE A 671 -9.13 -9.34 32.32
N GLU A 672 -8.42 -9.88 33.31
CA GLU A 672 -8.47 -9.36 34.70
C GLU A 672 -7.64 -8.08 34.84
N LEU A 673 -7.88 -7.08 33.98
CA LEU A 673 -7.21 -5.79 34.05
C LEU A 673 -7.84 -4.91 35.14
N GLN A 674 -7.01 -4.20 35.91
CA GLN A 674 -7.48 -3.02 36.66
C GLN A 674 -7.61 -1.86 35.67
N TRP A 675 -8.83 -1.56 35.25
CA TRP A 675 -9.13 -0.54 34.24
C TRP A 675 -9.09 0.90 34.76
N ASP A 676 -8.90 1.09 36.06
CA ASP A 676 -9.03 2.37 36.79
C ASP A 676 -8.12 3.52 36.28
N CYS A 677 -7.11 3.23 35.44
CA CYS A 677 -6.14 4.22 34.97
C CYS A 677 -6.15 4.48 33.45
N ILE A 678 -7.01 3.78 32.69
CA ILE A 678 -7.06 3.92 31.23
C ILE A 678 -7.91 5.14 30.86
N GLU A 679 -7.27 6.18 30.32
CA GLU A 679 -7.98 7.38 29.88
C GLU A 679 -8.65 7.17 28.51
N SER A 680 -8.06 6.34 27.64
CA SER A 680 -8.50 6.13 26.26
C SER A 680 -8.38 4.68 25.82
N LEU A 681 -9.42 4.17 25.16
CA LEU A 681 -9.46 2.84 24.57
C LEU A 681 -9.99 2.89 23.13
N ASP A 682 -9.30 2.23 22.22
CA ASP A 682 -9.72 2.03 20.83
C ASP A 682 -9.91 0.54 20.60
N LEU A 683 -11.13 0.09 20.40
CA LEU A 683 -11.49 -1.30 20.15
C LEU A 683 -11.87 -1.43 18.69
N ARG A 684 -11.28 -2.41 18.02
CA ARG A 684 -11.66 -2.80 16.68
C ARG A 684 -12.00 -4.28 16.69
N PHE A 685 -13.22 -4.59 16.30
CA PHE A 685 -13.77 -5.93 16.22
C PHE A 685 -13.90 -6.29 14.74
N ASN A 686 -13.17 -7.33 14.32
CA ASN A 686 -13.18 -7.82 12.95
C ASN A 686 -13.93 -9.15 12.90
N PHE A 687 -15.02 -9.16 12.11
CA PHE A 687 -15.90 -10.29 11.77
C PHE A 687 -16.54 -11.06 12.96
N TYR A 688 -17.82 -11.44 12.81
CA TYR A 688 -18.60 -12.38 13.65
C TYR A 688 -18.65 -12.17 15.18
N THR A 689 -18.18 -11.04 15.69
CA THR A 689 -18.17 -10.80 17.14
C THR A 689 -19.57 -10.39 17.61
N SER A 690 -20.17 -11.16 18.54
CA SER A 690 -21.48 -10.79 19.12
C SER A 690 -21.38 -9.43 19.84
N PRO A 691 -22.35 -8.52 19.67
CA PRO A 691 -22.47 -7.28 20.43
C PRO A 691 -22.42 -7.49 21.94
N ASP A 692 -22.91 -8.64 22.42
CA ASP A 692 -22.86 -9.01 23.83
C ASP A 692 -21.41 -8.99 24.36
N LEU A 693 -20.43 -9.43 23.55
CA LEU A 693 -19.01 -9.48 23.93
C LEU A 693 -18.43 -8.07 24.06
N ALA A 694 -18.76 -7.19 23.12
CA ALA A 694 -18.35 -5.79 23.18
C ALA A 694 -18.96 -5.10 24.40
N LEU A 695 -20.24 -5.35 24.70
CA LEU A 695 -20.95 -4.77 25.84
C LEU A 695 -20.43 -5.30 27.17
N GLU A 696 -20.16 -6.61 27.27
CA GLU A 696 -19.54 -7.22 28.44
C GLU A 696 -18.19 -6.59 28.73
N PHE A 697 -17.35 -6.43 27.71
CA PHE A 697 -16.05 -5.79 27.84
C PHE A 697 -16.17 -4.32 28.25
N VAL A 698 -17.07 -3.57 27.63
CA VAL A 698 -17.35 -2.17 27.98
C VAL A 698 -17.85 -2.05 29.42
N SER A 699 -18.65 -3.00 29.91
CA SER A 699 -19.19 -2.97 31.27
C SER A 699 -18.13 -3.06 32.37
N ALA A 700 -16.91 -3.48 32.03
CA ALA A 700 -15.76 -3.52 32.93
C ALA A 700 -15.01 -2.18 33.06
N LEU A 701 -15.34 -1.17 32.24
CA LEU A 701 -14.61 0.09 32.12
C LEU A 701 -15.26 1.22 32.96
N ASP A 702 -15.03 1.27 34.27
CA ASP A 702 -15.72 2.25 35.12
C ASP A 702 -15.21 3.72 34.96
N ASP A 703 -13.92 3.94 34.66
CA ASP A 703 -13.26 5.26 34.69
C ASP A 703 -12.76 5.81 33.32
N ILE A 704 -13.16 5.16 32.21
CA ILE A 704 -12.69 5.55 30.87
C ILE A 704 -13.23 6.91 30.41
N ARG A 705 -12.37 7.76 29.80
CA ARG A 705 -12.79 9.07 29.26
C ARG A 705 -13.02 9.07 27.75
N ARG A 706 -12.26 8.28 26.99
CA ARG A 706 -12.36 8.19 25.53
C ARG A 706 -12.49 6.75 25.08
N LEU A 707 -13.54 6.43 24.34
CA LEU A 707 -13.79 5.11 23.78
C LEU A 707 -14.02 5.23 22.27
N THR A 708 -13.27 4.46 21.49
CA THR A 708 -13.50 4.26 20.06
C THR A 708 -13.83 2.79 19.85
N ILE A 709 -14.89 2.48 19.10
CA ILE A 709 -15.33 1.13 18.78
C ILE A 709 -15.45 1.06 17.25
N THR A 710 -14.75 0.15 16.62
CA THR A 710 -14.85 -0.13 15.18
C THR A 710 -15.39 -1.54 15.01
N ILE A 711 -16.45 -1.72 14.24
CA ILE A 711 -17.14 -3.01 14.03
C ILE A 711 -17.18 -3.30 12.53
N ASP A 712 -16.38 -4.26 12.05
CA ASP A 712 -16.21 -4.48 10.61
C ASP A 712 -17.33 -5.32 9.95
N THR A 713 -18.14 -6.12 10.66
CA THR A 713 -19.40 -6.69 10.12
C THR A 713 -20.40 -7.06 11.24
N PHE A 714 -21.69 -6.90 10.98
CA PHE A 714 -22.79 -7.54 11.72
C PHE A 714 -23.45 -8.54 10.75
N ASP A 715 -22.90 -9.75 10.62
CA ASP A 715 -23.57 -10.79 9.84
C ASP A 715 -24.48 -11.63 10.75
N ASP A 716 -25.75 -11.73 10.32
CA ASP A 716 -26.76 -12.73 10.68
C ASP A 716 -26.91 -13.11 12.16
N LEU A 717 -26.81 -12.12 13.05
CA LEU A 717 -27.24 -12.23 14.44
C LEU A 717 -28.78 -12.19 14.51
N THR A 718 -29.43 -13.25 14.02
CA THR A 718 -30.80 -13.53 14.42
C THR A 718 -30.83 -13.58 15.95
N ALA A 719 -31.54 -12.61 16.54
CA ALA A 719 -31.59 -12.36 17.98
C ALA A 719 -31.70 -13.65 18.80
N ARG A 720 -30.56 -14.18 19.25
CA ARG A 720 -30.57 -15.06 20.41
C ARG A 720 -31.03 -14.17 21.55
N GLU A 721 -32.13 -14.53 22.20
CA GLU A 721 -32.72 -13.80 23.33
C GLU A 721 -31.71 -13.67 24.49
N SER A 722 -30.78 -12.69 24.43
CA SER A 722 -29.81 -12.44 25.49
C SER A 722 -30.49 -11.66 26.62
N THR A 723 -31.08 -12.41 27.55
CA THR A 723 -31.80 -11.87 28.72
C THR A 723 -30.91 -11.15 29.74
N SER A 724 -29.59 -11.09 29.53
CA SER A 724 -28.60 -10.55 30.47
C SER A 724 -28.11 -9.12 30.20
N LEU A 725 -28.49 -8.47 29.09
CA LEU A 725 -27.98 -7.14 28.72
C LEU A 725 -28.42 -5.98 29.64
N ASN A 726 -29.40 -6.20 30.52
CA ASN A 726 -29.97 -5.17 31.39
C ASN A 726 -29.06 -4.68 32.52
N GLU A 727 -27.85 -5.23 32.68
CA GLU A 727 -26.95 -4.94 33.81
C GLU A 727 -25.62 -4.26 33.41
N CYS A 728 -25.52 -3.66 32.21
CA CYS A 728 -24.33 -2.89 31.85
C CYS A 728 -24.15 -1.68 32.79
N ARG A 729 -22.95 -1.56 33.38
CA ARG A 729 -22.59 -0.51 34.33
C ARG A 729 -22.52 0.86 33.64
N HIS A 730 -22.84 1.91 34.40
CA HIS A 730 -22.76 3.29 33.93
C HIS A 730 -21.30 3.68 33.63
N LEU A 731 -20.97 4.01 32.38
CA LEU A 731 -19.70 4.64 32.00
C LEU A 731 -19.72 6.11 32.42
N ARG A 732 -19.62 6.36 33.73
CA ARG A 732 -19.92 7.66 34.33
C ARG A 732 -18.98 8.77 33.88
N ASP A 733 -17.74 8.42 33.55
CA ASP A 733 -16.68 9.36 33.22
C ASP A 733 -16.36 9.47 31.73
N LEU A 734 -17.07 8.71 30.86
CA LEU A 734 -16.90 8.77 29.41
C LEU A 734 -17.30 10.13 28.85
N GLN A 735 -16.36 10.79 28.18
CA GLN A 735 -16.50 12.11 27.56
C GLN A 735 -16.51 12.05 26.02
N TYR A 736 -15.83 11.06 25.42
CA TYR A 736 -15.78 10.86 23.97
C TYR A 736 -16.14 9.43 23.62
N LEU A 737 -17.11 9.23 22.73
CA LEU A 737 -17.47 7.94 22.15
C LEU A 737 -17.43 8.05 20.62
N GLU A 738 -16.66 7.19 19.96
CA GLU A 738 -16.70 7.03 18.50
C GLU A 738 -17.08 5.61 18.15
N VAL A 739 -18.10 5.43 17.31
CA VAL A 739 -18.54 4.13 16.81
C VAL A 739 -18.42 4.13 15.29
N LYS A 740 -17.50 3.33 14.77
CA LYS A 740 -17.34 3.06 13.34
C LYS A 740 -17.92 1.69 13.04
N SER A 741 -18.71 1.57 11.99
CA SER A 741 -19.20 0.28 11.52
C SER A 741 -19.06 0.16 10.01
N ARG A 742 -18.95 -1.05 9.47
CA ARG A 742 -19.11 -1.29 8.03
C ARG A 742 -20.52 -1.72 7.66
N CYS A 743 -21.27 -2.34 8.57
CA CYS A 743 -22.58 -2.91 8.26
C CYS A 743 -23.56 -2.65 9.43
N LEU A 744 -24.29 -1.52 9.42
CA LEU A 744 -25.47 -1.36 10.30
C LEU A 744 -26.78 -1.41 9.48
N ASN A 745 -27.08 -2.60 8.95
CA ASN A 745 -28.21 -2.80 8.04
C ASN A 745 -29.49 -3.32 8.73
N ASP A 746 -29.45 -3.70 10.00
CA ASP A 746 -30.61 -4.22 10.75
C ASP A 746 -30.89 -3.43 12.04
N THR A 747 -31.85 -2.52 11.95
CA THR A 747 -32.28 -1.61 13.03
C THR A 747 -32.74 -2.34 14.30
N ASP A 748 -33.25 -3.57 14.18
CA ASP A 748 -33.75 -4.31 15.34
C ASP A 748 -32.61 -4.94 16.15
N SER A 749 -31.48 -5.23 15.51
CA SER A 749 -30.30 -5.86 16.14
C SER A 749 -29.43 -4.89 16.95
N GLU A 750 -29.41 -3.61 16.58
CA GLU A 750 -28.56 -2.59 17.22
C GLU A 750 -29.21 -1.93 18.44
N LYS A 751 -30.54 -1.93 18.53
CA LYS A 751 -31.25 -1.24 19.62
C LYS A 751 -30.79 -1.70 21.01
N PRO A 752 -30.59 -3.01 21.28
CA PRO A 752 -30.03 -3.48 22.55
C PRO A 752 -28.64 -2.92 22.85
N PHE A 753 -27.80 -2.71 21.83
CA PHE A 753 -26.47 -2.14 21.99
C PHE A 753 -26.55 -0.73 22.56
N TRP A 754 -27.36 0.15 21.98
CA TRP A 754 -27.50 1.53 22.48
C TRP A 754 -28.24 1.62 23.82
N GLU A 755 -29.21 0.74 24.07
CA GLU A 755 -29.91 0.66 25.36
C GLU A 755 -28.99 0.26 26.52
N ALA A 756 -27.87 -0.43 26.24
CA ALA A 756 -26.90 -0.81 27.25
C ALA A 756 -25.97 0.36 27.70
N PHE A 757 -25.86 1.44 26.93
CA PHE A 757 -24.98 2.57 27.28
C PHE A 757 -25.68 3.63 28.13
N SER A 758 -25.07 3.94 29.28
CA SER A 758 -25.45 5.07 30.13
C SER A 758 -24.22 5.93 30.46
N CYS A 759 -24.04 7.01 29.70
CA CYS A 759 -22.84 7.85 29.69
C CYS A 759 -23.17 9.30 30.07
N PRO A 760 -23.48 9.61 31.34
CA PRO A 760 -24.01 10.92 31.75
C PRO A 760 -23.04 12.10 31.57
N ARG A 761 -21.76 11.84 31.27
CA ARG A 761 -20.73 12.85 31.00
C ARG A 761 -20.31 12.94 29.53
N LEU A 762 -21.00 12.25 28.62
CA LEU A 762 -20.65 12.24 27.21
C LEU A 762 -20.72 13.66 26.63
N GLU A 763 -19.58 14.16 26.15
CA GLU A 763 -19.45 15.49 25.53
C GLU A 763 -19.33 15.38 24.00
N THR A 764 -18.72 14.32 23.48
CA THR A 764 -18.54 14.10 22.04
C THR A 764 -19.00 12.70 21.64
N LEU A 765 -19.84 12.63 20.62
CA LEU A 765 -20.31 11.40 20.00
C LEU A 765 -20.05 11.46 18.50
N VAL A 766 -19.28 10.49 17.99
CA VAL A 766 -18.99 10.33 16.56
C VAL A 766 -19.52 8.98 16.10
N VAL A 767 -20.32 8.94 15.04
CA VAL A 767 -20.80 7.71 14.42
C VAL A 767 -20.39 7.72 12.96
N ARG A 768 -19.77 6.65 12.47
CA ARG A 768 -19.30 6.52 11.09
C ARG A 768 -19.71 5.18 10.49
N ALA A 769 -20.05 5.18 9.21
CA ALA A 769 -20.28 3.96 8.44
C ALA A 769 -19.36 3.94 7.23
N SER A 770 -18.48 2.95 7.15
CA SER A 770 -17.40 2.89 6.16
C SER A 770 -17.75 2.13 4.88
N ALA A 771 -18.91 1.46 4.81
CA ALA A 771 -19.37 0.80 3.58
C ALA A 771 -20.47 1.62 2.90
N PRO A 772 -20.54 1.63 1.56
CA PRO A 772 -21.48 2.44 0.79
C PRO A 772 -22.95 1.99 0.85
N SER A 773 -23.26 0.90 1.54
CA SER A 773 -24.66 0.54 1.81
C SER A 773 -25.25 1.54 2.78
N MET A 774 -26.40 2.14 2.44
CA MET A 774 -27.12 3.05 3.32
C MET A 774 -27.47 2.35 4.64
N VAL A 775 -26.89 2.86 5.73
CA VAL A 775 -26.97 2.24 7.05
C VAL A 775 -27.89 3.06 7.95
N HIS A 776 -28.94 2.45 8.48
CA HIS A 776 -29.88 3.12 9.39
C HIS A 776 -29.38 3.07 10.83
N CYS A 777 -29.02 4.22 11.40
CA CYS A 777 -28.55 4.25 12.79
C CYS A 777 -29.71 4.18 13.79
N SER A 778 -29.82 3.09 14.54
CA SER A 778 -30.88 2.89 15.55
C SER A 778 -30.68 3.69 16.85
N ILE A 779 -29.54 4.38 17.02
CA ILE A 779 -29.22 5.16 18.22
C ILE A 779 -30.32 6.18 18.58
N PHE A 780 -31.04 6.66 17.56
CA PHE A 780 -32.10 7.65 17.70
C PHE A 780 -33.41 7.07 18.25
N ASP A 781 -33.58 5.75 18.18
CA ASP A 781 -34.77 5.04 18.64
C ASP A 781 -34.68 4.62 20.13
N SER A 782 -33.46 4.59 20.70
CA SER A 782 -33.23 4.27 22.11
C SER A 782 -33.68 5.42 23.03
N GLU A 783 -34.79 5.24 23.75
CA GLU A 783 -35.24 6.19 24.79
C GLU A 783 -34.26 6.24 25.97
N HIS A 784 -33.65 5.10 26.32
CA HIS A 784 -32.70 5.02 27.42
C HIS A 784 -31.44 5.85 27.16
N PHE A 785 -30.80 5.67 26.00
CA PHE A 785 -29.59 6.41 25.65
C PHE A 785 -29.86 7.91 25.58
N ARG A 786 -31.02 8.30 25.01
CA ARG A 786 -31.43 9.71 24.92
C ARG A 786 -31.59 10.37 26.28
N THR A 787 -32.20 9.68 27.23
CA THR A 787 -32.48 10.26 28.56
C THR A 787 -31.27 10.27 29.47
N THR A 788 -30.33 9.33 29.31
CA THR A 788 -29.21 9.16 30.23
C THR A 788 -27.88 9.74 29.74
N SER A 789 -27.60 9.68 28.44
CA SER A 789 -26.26 9.98 27.90
C SER A 789 -26.15 11.35 27.22
N LEU A 790 -27.26 11.90 26.73
CA LEU A 790 -27.23 13.04 25.81
C LEU A 790 -27.26 14.43 26.47
N SER A 791 -27.58 14.52 27.76
CA SER A 791 -27.82 15.80 28.44
C SER A 791 -26.64 16.78 28.43
N ARG A 792 -25.41 16.26 28.28
CA ARG A 792 -24.16 17.03 28.24
C ARG A 792 -23.48 17.05 26.88
N LEU A 793 -24.06 16.41 25.86
CA LEU A 793 -23.44 16.30 24.56
C LEU A 793 -23.21 17.70 23.95
N ARG A 794 -21.96 17.99 23.58
CA ARG A 794 -21.52 19.24 22.95
C ARG A 794 -21.23 19.06 21.47
N VAL A 795 -20.74 17.89 21.06
CA VAL A 795 -20.41 17.57 19.67
C VAL A 795 -21.11 16.28 19.27
N LEU A 796 -21.92 16.33 18.22
CA LEU A 796 -22.52 15.17 17.57
C LEU A 796 -22.07 15.15 16.12
N ARG A 797 -21.33 14.11 15.71
CA ARG A 797 -20.94 13.91 14.31
C ARG A 797 -21.45 12.57 13.82
N ILE A 798 -22.20 12.57 12.74
CA ILE A 798 -22.72 11.42 12.04
C ILE A 798 -22.17 11.55 10.62
N GLN A 799 -21.13 10.78 10.31
CA GLN A 799 -20.35 10.99 9.09
C GLN A 799 -20.44 9.76 8.18
N GLU A 800 -20.04 9.94 6.92
CA GLU A 800 -19.98 8.88 5.90
C GLU A 800 -21.39 8.32 5.60
N TYR A 801 -21.54 7.01 5.34
CA TYR A 801 -22.76 6.40 4.80
C TYR A 801 -23.89 6.15 5.82
N VAL A 802 -23.89 6.86 6.96
CA VAL A 802 -24.89 6.69 8.03
C VAL A 802 -26.15 7.51 7.72
N VAL A 803 -27.24 6.84 7.38
CA VAL A 803 -28.55 7.43 7.12
C VAL A 803 -29.36 7.57 8.40
N VAL A 804 -29.68 8.80 8.77
CA VAL A 804 -30.47 9.08 9.97
C VAL A 804 -31.80 9.73 9.64
N PRO A 805 -32.94 9.19 10.09
CA PRO A 805 -34.22 9.87 9.95
C PRO A 805 -34.21 11.25 10.62
N CYS A 806 -34.66 12.27 9.90
CA CYS A 806 -34.79 13.66 10.38
C CYS A 806 -35.51 13.75 11.73
N GLU A 807 -36.59 12.97 11.92
CA GLU A 807 -37.33 12.91 13.18
C GLU A 807 -36.47 12.36 14.32
N GLY A 808 -35.64 11.35 14.05
CA GLY A 808 -34.69 10.80 15.01
C GLY A 808 -33.70 11.87 15.51
N VAL A 809 -33.09 12.62 14.58
CA VAL A 809 -32.18 13.73 14.92
C VAL A 809 -32.90 14.77 15.77
N ILE A 810 -34.13 15.17 15.41
CA ILE A 810 -34.92 16.13 16.19
C ILE A 810 -35.10 15.67 17.63
N GLN A 811 -35.41 14.39 17.86
CA GLN A 811 -35.59 13.85 19.20
C GLN A 811 -34.28 13.87 20.00
N VAL A 812 -33.14 13.63 19.35
CA VAL A 812 -31.82 13.81 19.96
C VAL A 812 -31.53 15.27 20.27
N LEU A 813 -31.85 16.20 19.38
CA LEU A 813 -31.70 17.64 19.61
C LEU A 813 -32.53 18.12 20.82
N LYS A 814 -33.76 17.62 20.98
CA LYS A 814 -34.60 17.90 22.18
C LYS A 814 -33.94 17.43 23.48
N SER A 815 -33.09 16.41 23.41
CA SER A 815 -32.43 15.77 24.55
C SER A 815 -31.01 16.29 24.80
N THR A 816 -30.48 17.18 23.94
CA THR A 816 -29.09 17.67 23.96
C THR A 816 -29.02 19.21 24.11
N PRO A 817 -29.45 19.77 25.25
CA PRO A 817 -29.51 21.23 25.43
C PRO A 817 -28.14 21.92 25.40
N MET A 818 -27.04 21.15 25.52
CA MET A 818 -25.66 21.64 25.54
C MET A 818 -24.96 21.53 24.18
N LEU A 819 -25.64 21.05 23.13
CA LEU A 819 -25.01 20.81 21.83
C LEU A 819 -24.50 22.11 21.20
N GLU A 820 -23.23 22.11 20.82
CA GLU A 820 -22.48 23.23 20.23
C GLU A 820 -22.13 22.94 18.76
N GLU A 821 -21.95 21.68 18.38
CA GLU A 821 -21.61 21.25 17.02
C GLU A 821 -22.45 20.05 16.59
N LEU A 822 -23.04 20.15 15.40
CA LEU A 822 -23.78 19.07 14.73
C LEU A 822 -23.18 18.85 13.35
N ALA A 823 -22.67 17.65 13.06
CA ALA A 823 -22.29 17.25 11.72
C ALA A 823 -23.11 16.03 11.25
N CYS A 824 -23.72 16.08 10.07
CA CYS A 824 -24.52 14.99 9.51
C CYS A 824 -24.22 14.80 8.01
N SER A 825 -23.80 13.60 7.59
CA SER A 825 -23.61 13.27 6.17
C SER A 825 -24.90 12.81 5.48
N LEU A 826 -25.74 11.93 6.06
CA LEU A 826 -26.98 11.48 5.40
C LEU A 826 -28.20 11.56 6.31
N LEU A 827 -29.20 12.32 5.89
CA LEU A 827 -30.49 12.49 6.55
C LEU A 827 -31.59 11.86 5.68
N ALA A 828 -32.45 11.04 6.26
CA ALA A 828 -33.65 10.55 5.58
C ALA A 828 -34.91 11.29 6.04
N GLY A 829 -35.91 11.38 5.17
CA GLY A 829 -37.23 11.95 5.50
C GLY A 829 -37.37 13.42 5.10
N ASP A 830 -38.23 14.17 5.81
CA ASP A 830 -38.56 15.55 5.46
C ASP A 830 -37.49 16.55 5.96
N HIS A 831 -36.47 16.81 5.13
CA HIS A 831 -35.38 17.74 5.44
C HIS A 831 -35.89 19.16 5.70
N PHE A 832 -36.90 19.60 4.96
CA PHE A 832 -37.44 20.95 5.12
C PHE A 832 -38.06 21.13 6.51
N ALA A 833 -38.88 20.16 6.95
CA ALA A 833 -39.44 20.16 8.30
C ALA A 833 -38.34 20.10 9.37
N PHE A 834 -37.26 19.34 9.14
CA PHE A 834 -36.11 19.29 10.03
C PHE A 834 -35.45 20.66 10.22
N PHE A 835 -35.09 21.30 9.12
CA PHE A 835 -34.47 22.62 9.18
C PHE A 835 -35.40 23.70 9.72
N GLN A 836 -36.70 23.63 9.43
CA GLN A 836 -37.69 24.55 9.99
C GLN A 836 -37.76 24.43 11.53
N GLN A 837 -37.64 23.23 12.07
CA GLN A 837 -37.59 23.02 13.52
C GLN A 837 -36.28 23.53 14.13
N LEU A 838 -35.13 23.31 13.47
CA LEU A 838 -33.84 23.87 13.87
C LEU A 838 -33.83 25.41 13.86
N ALA A 839 -34.49 26.01 12.86
CA ALA A 839 -34.61 27.46 12.69
C ALA A 839 -35.34 28.13 13.85
N HIS A 840 -36.17 27.39 14.59
CA HIS A 840 -36.97 27.96 15.66
C HIS A 840 -36.05 28.39 16.83
N PRO A 841 -36.00 29.69 17.19
CA PRO A 841 -34.96 30.23 18.10
C PRO A 841 -35.00 29.67 19.53
N THR A 842 -36.16 29.17 19.96
CA THR A 842 -36.46 28.93 21.38
C THR A 842 -36.49 27.45 21.81
N THR A 843 -36.35 26.47 20.93
CA THR A 843 -36.90 25.13 21.23
C THR A 843 -35.97 23.92 21.17
N LEU A 844 -34.91 23.88 20.37
CA LEU A 844 -34.10 22.65 20.25
C LEU A 844 -32.71 22.78 20.85
N VAL A 845 -31.86 23.64 20.31
CA VAL A 845 -30.46 23.74 20.78
C VAL A 845 -30.05 25.21 20.89
N PRO A 846 -30.12 25.83 22.08
CA PRO A 846 -29.79 27.24 22.24
C PRO A 846 -28.28 27.52 22.21
N ARG A 847 -27.43 26.50 22.16
CA ARG A 847 -25.97 26.64 22.15
C ARG A 847 -25.29 26.26 20.84
N LEU A 848 -26.06 25.83 19.85
CA LEU A 848 -25.53 25.36 18.56
C LEU A 848 -24.75 26.49 17.87
N ARG A 849 -23.45 26.25 17.65
CA ARG A 849 -22.50 27.20 17.06
C ARG A 849 -22.05 26.80 15.67
N LYS A 850 -21.94 25.50 15.43
CA LYS A 850 -21.46 24.92 14.19
C LYS A 850 -22.43 23.86 13.68
N VAL A 851 -22.77 23.93 12.41
CA VAL A 851 -23.54 22.90 11.74
C VAL A 851 -22.89 22.55 10.41
N ASP A 852 -22.49 21.29 10.27
CA ASP A 852 -21.86 20.76 9.06
C ASP A 852 -22.81 19.75 8.41
N PHE A 853 -23.21 19.99 7.16
CA PHE A 853 -23.90 18.98 6.36
C PHE A 853 -23.02 18.57 5.21
N ASP A 854 -22.80 17.28 5.10
CA ASP A 854 -22.15 16.66 3.95
C ASP A 854 -23.26 16.03 3.10
N HIS A 855 -23.14 16.07 1.77
CA HIS A 855 -24.28 15.86 0.86
C HIS A 855 -24.00 14.78 -0.20
N ASP A 856 -22.99 13.95 -0.02
CA ASP A 856 -22.49 13.10 -1.10
C ASP A 856 -23.45 11.99 -1.59
N CYS A 857 -24.67 11.82 -1.03
CA CYS A 857 -25.60 10.75 -1.46
C CYS A 857 -27.12 11.09 -1.55
N TYR A 858 -27.56 12.34 -1.68
CA TYR A 858 -29.01 12.61 -1.84
C TYR A 858 -29.45 12.74 -3.30
N GLU A 859 -30.69 12.36 -3.58
CA GLU A 859 -31.36 12.67 -4.84
C GLU A 859 -31.59 14.19 -4.99
N GLU A 860 -31.66 14.70 -6.23
CA GLU A 860 -31.83 16.13 -6.56
C GLU A 860 -33.03 16.79 -5.85
N GLN A 861 -34.10 16.03 -5.61
CA GLN A 861 -35.31 16.52 -4.93
C GLN A 861 -35.05 16.83 -3.45
N ASP A 862 -34.24 16.01 -2.79
CA ASP A 862 -33.87 16.17 -1.38
C ASP A 862 -32.87 17.32 -1.19
N PHE A 863 -31.93 17.51 -2.14
CA PHE A 863 -31.02 18.66 -2.12
C PHE A 863 -31.79 19.99 -2.10
N ASN A 864 -32.82 20.13 -2.94
CA ASN A 864 -33.63 21.34 -2.97
C ASN A 864 -34.38 21.58 -1.66
N ALA A 865 -34.84 20.51 -1.00
CA ALA A 865 -35.47 20.61 0.32
C ALA A 865 -34.45 21.02 1.40
N VAL A 866 -33.23 20.49 1.35
CA VAL A 866 -32.10 20.85 2.22
C VAL A 866 -31.74 22.32 2.05
N VAL A 867 -31.51 22.79 0.81
CA VAL A 867 -31.16 24.20 0.52
C VAL A 867 -32.23 25.16 1.03
N ARG A 868 -33.51 24.89 0.76
CA ARG A 868 -34.63 25.71 1.28
C ARG A 868 -34.71 25.67 2.80
N GLY A 869 -34.47 24.51 3.39
CA GLY A 869 -34.41 24.35 4.82
C GLY A 869 -33.29 25.19 5.45
N ILE A 870 -32.09 25.14 4.89
CA ILE A 870 -30.94 25.93 5.32
C ILE A 870 -31.23 27.42 5.20
N GLU A 871 -31.85 27.87 4.11
CA GLU A 871 -32.28 29.26 3.98
C GLU A 871 -33.21 29.67 5.13
N VAL A 872 -34.15 28.81 5.52
CA VAL A 872 -35.03 29.03 6.67
C VAL A 872 -34.25 29.05 7.98
N LEU A 873 -33.27 28.17 8.17
CA LEU A 873 -32.37 28.13 9.34
C LEU A 873 -31.58 29.42 9.48
N LEU A 874 -30.93 29.87 8.39
CA LEU A 874 -30.15 31.10 8.33
C LEU A 874 -31.05 32.31 8.59
N ARG A 875 -32.21 32.42 7.93
CA ARG A 875 -33.14 33.55 8.17
C ARG A 875 -33.70 33.57 9.59
N GLY A 876 -34.01 32.39 10.15
CA GLY A 876 -34.62 32.26 11.46
C GLY A 876 -33.66 32.54 12.63
N ARG A 877 -32.40 32.12 12.52
CA ARG A 877 -31.40 32.26 13.59
C ARG A 877 -30.35 33.33 13.34
N TRP A 878 -29.95 33.58 12.10
CA TRP A 878 -28.88 34.55 11.79
C TRP A 878 -29.36 36.00 11.83
N GLY A 879 -30.64 36.24 11.55
CA GLY A 879 -31.24 37.58 11.66
C GLY A 879 -31.26 38.12 13.09
N ASP A 880 -31.00 37.28 14.09
CA ASP A 880 -30.86 37.65 15.50
C ASP A 880 -29.37 37.73 15.87
N VAL A 881 -28.85 38.94 16.06
CA VAL A 881 -27.46 39.21 16.46
C VAL A 881 -27.06 38.52 17.78
N SER A 882 -28.04 38.06 18.57
CA SER A 882 -27.80 37.30 19.79
C SER A 882 -27.63 35.79 19.59
N SER A 883 -27.79 35.30 18.35
CA SER A 883 -27.65 33.89 18.02
C SER A 883 -26.22 33.37 18.20
N PRO A 884 -26.03 32.19 18.80
CA PRO A 884 -24.71 31.57 18.96
C PRO A 884 -24.22 30.82 17.72
N LEU A 885 -25.07 30.63 16.69
CA LEU A 885 -24.70 29.97 15.43
C LEU A 885 -23.76 30.88 14.64
N LYS A 886 -22.52 30.45 14.44
CA LYS A 886 -21.43 31.24 13.83
C LYS A 886 -20.85 30.61 12.58
N ASP A 887 -21.00 29.30 12.43
CA ASP A 887 -20.40 28.52 11.37
C ASP A 887 -21.45 27.55 10.82
N VAL A 888 -21.69 27.62 9.52
CA VAL A 888 -22.53 26.68 8.80
C VAL A 888 -21.75 26.28 7.57
N SER A 889 -21.31 25.03 7.55
CA SER A 889 -20.58 24.46 6.43
C SER A 889 -21.46 23.46 5.70
N ILE A 890 -21.48 23.55 4.38
CA ILE A 890 -22.24 22.64 3.52
C ILE A 890 -21.25 22.11 2.50
N TYR A 891 -20.99 20.82 2.57
CA TYR A 891 -20.16 20.10 1.63
C TYR A 891 -21.11 19.38 0.67
N ALA A 892 -20.94 19.63 -0.62
CA ALA A 892 -21.66 18.91 -1.65
C ALA A 892 -20.63 18.47 -2.70
N SER A 893 -20.40 17.17 -2.82
CA SER A 893 -19.72 16.62 -3.99
C SER A 893 -20.64 16.79 -5.21
N SER A 894 -20.24 17.69 -6.10
CA SER A 894 -21.02 18.11 -7.27
C SER A 894 -20.78 17.26 -8.51
N ASP A 895 -20.09 16.13 -8.41
CA ASP A 895 -19.52 15.47 -9.60
C ASP A 895 -20.59 14.98 -10.60
N ASN A 896 -21.87 14.89 -10.20
CA ASN A 896 -22.97 14.37 -11.04
C ASN A 896 -24.12 15.33 -11.38
N TYR A 897 -24.15 16.60 -10.93
CA TYR A 897 -25.30 17.48 -11.16
C TYR A 897 -24.92 18.93 -11.54
N GLU A 898 -25.43 19.42 -12.67
CA GLU A 898 -25.38 20.85 -13.04
C GLU A 898 -26.37 21.65 -12.16
N PHE A 899 -25.88 22.25 -11.07
CA PHE A 899 -26.72 23.05 -10.17
C PHE A 899 -27.25 24.33 -10.84
N GLU A 900 -28.54 24.64 -10.65
CA GLU A 900 -29.09 25.95 -11.04
C GLU A 900 -28.41 27.08 -10.23
N PRO A 901 -27.83 28.12 -10.86
CA PRO A 901 -27.16 29.22 -10.15
C PRO A 901 -28.07 30.05 -9.21
N ALA A 902 -29.39 29.94 -9.36
CA ALA A 902 -30.37 30.84 -8.74
C ALA A 902 -30.41 30.76 -7.20
N TRP A 903 -30.06 29.63 -6.59
CA TRP A 903 -30.05 29.50 -5.13
C TRP A 903 -28.79 30.12 -4.49
N VAL A 904 -27.63 30.02 -5.14
CA VAL A 904 -26.39 30.69 -4.70
C VAL A 904 -26.60 32.20 -4.68
N ASP A 905 -27.30 32.73 -5.69
CA ASP A 905 -27.65 34.15 -5.75
C ASP A 905 -28.67 34.52 -4.65
N SER A 906 -29.62 33.65 -4.33
CA SER A 906 -30.57 33.87 -3.22
C SER A 906 -29.89 33.89 -1.84
N LEU A 907 -28.82 33.13 -1.64
CA LEU A 907 -28.01 33.16 -0.42
C LEU A 907 -27.14 34.43 -0.34
N ARG A 908 -26.58 34.87 -1.48
CA ARG A 908 -25.76 36.11 -1.55
C ARG A 908 -26.56 37.38 -1.25
N GLU A 909 -27.87 37.37 -1.42
CA GLU A 909 -28.75 38.52 -1.10
C GLU A 909 -29.05 38.68 0.40
N LEU A 910 -28.58 37.76 1.27
CA LEU A 910 -28.79 37.88 2.72
C LEU A 910 -27.87 38.97 3.33
N PRO A 911 -28.43 40.03 3.94
CA PRO A 911 -27.71 41.28 4.26
C PRO A 911 -26.73 41.23 5.45
N SER A 912 -26.27 40.04 5.89
CA SER A 912 -25.43 39.87 7.09
C SER A 912 -24.33 38.81 6.98
N LEU A 913 -23.91 38.43 5.77
CA LEU A 913 -22.93 37.36 5.54
C LEU A 913 -21.46 37.79 5.63
N ASP A 914 -21.14 39.09 5.67
CA ASP A 914 -19.75 39.57 5.63
C ASP A 914 -18.91 39.20 6.88
N ASP A 915 -19.55 38.87 8.01
CA ASP A 915 -18.90 38.44 9.26
C ASP A 915 -18.95 36.91 9.49
N ALA A 916 -19.52 36.16 8.54
CA ALA A 916 -19.77 34.72 8.64
C ALA A 916 -18.66 33.91 7.94
N ASN A 917 -18.06 32.94 8.64
CA ASN A 917 -17.31 31.88 7.97
C ASN A 917 -18.33 30.88 7.41
N TRP A 918 -18.69 31.04 6.14
CA TRP A 918 -19.43 30.03 5.38
C TRP A 918 -18.57 29.62 4.19
N SER A 919 -18.46 28.32 3.96
CA SER A 919 -17.77 27.76 2.81
C SER A 919 -18.68 26.74 2.13
N VAL A 920 -18.88 26.94 0.83
CA VAL A 920 -19.36 25.88 -0.07
C VAL A 920 -18.09 25.36 -0.76
N GLY A 921 -17.60 24.22 -0.31
CA GLY A 921 -16.39 23.59 -0.83
C GLY A 921 -16.71 22.28 -1.53
N PRO A 922 -16.02 21.92 -2.63
CA PRO A 922 -16.08 20.55 -3.16
C PRO A 922 -15.53 19.58 -2.11
N ALA A 923 -16.20 18.44 -1.91
CA ALA A 923 -15.90 17.44 -0.87
C ALA A 923 -14.42 16.95 -0.86
N SER A 924 -13.74 17.07 -2.00
CA SER A 924 -12.36 16.63 -2.19
C SER A 924 -11.31 17.32 -1.30
N GLN A 925 -11.62 18.41 -0.58
CA GLN A 925 -10.67 19.12 0.30
C GLN A 925 -10.51 18.53 1.72
N ILE A 926 -11.27 17.51 2.11
CA ILE A 926 -11.21 16.92 3.46
C ILE A 926 -10.49 15.56 3.44
N MET A 927 -9.18 15.56 3.20
CA MET A 927 -8.24 14.56 3.74
C MET A 927 -6.79 14.92 3.35
N ASP A 928 -6.26 16.01 3.92
CA ASP A 928 -4.81 16.21 4.01
C ASP A 928 -4.50 17.15 5.19
N CYS A 929 -3.99 16.59 6.29
CA CYS A 929 -3.42 17.37 7.38
C CYS A 929 -2.05 17.91 6.97
N ASP A 930 -2.00 18.96 6.14
CA ASP A 930 -0.74 19.69 5.86
C ASP A 930 -0.88 21.17 5.46
N THR A 931 -2.04 21.81 5.60
CA THR A 931 -2.21 23.24 5.28
C THR A 931 -2.35 24.13 6.52
N LEU A 932 -1.20 24.44 7.12
CA LEU A 932 -1.06 25.54 8.10
C LEU A 932 0.24 26.32 7.84
N CYS A 933 0.39 26.90 6.64
CA CYS A 933 1.47 27.87 6.35
C CYS A 933 1.20 28.73 5.10
N GLU A 934 0.02 29.33 4.96
CA GLU A 934 -0.19 30.46 4.03
C GLU A 934 -0.98 31.57 4.71
N ASP A 935 -0.33 32.29 5.62
CA ASP A 935 -0.75 33.63 6.01
C ASP A 935 0.49 34.41 6.46
N LEU A 936 1.25 34.94 5.49
CA LEU A 936 2.21 36.05 5.64
C LEU A 936 2.91 36.34 4.29
N ALA A 937 2.17 36.77 3.27
CA ALA A 937 2.76 37.62 2.22
C ALA A 937 1.70 38.32 1.34
N SER A 938 1.77 39.65 1.36
CA SER A 938 1.37 40.60 0.30
C SER A 938 0.13 41.46 0.55
N VAL A 939 0.34 42.51 1.34
CA VAL A 939 -0.30 43.81 1.11
C VAL A 939 0.69 44.72 0.37
N SER A 940 0.16 45.43 -0.61
CA SER A 940 0.74 46.50 -1.43
C SER A 940 1.45 46.08 -2.73
N LEU A 941 0.80 46.38 -3.86
CA LEU A 941 1.23 47.50 -4.69
C LEU A 941 0.08 48.00 -5.58
N SER A 942 -0.03 49.32 -5.56
CA SER A 942 -1.01 50.19 -6.20
C SER A 942 -0.91 50.20 -7.72
N THR A 943 -2.08 50.29 -8.35
CA THR A 943 -2.34 50.77 -9.70
C THR A 943 -1.72 52.15 -9.96
N SER A 944 -1.01 52.29 -11.08
CA SER A 944 -0.98 53.55 -11.84
C SER A 944 -0.84 53.28 -13.34
N MET A 945 -1.82 53.77 -14.09
CA MET A 945 -1.97 53.84 -15.54
C MET A 945 -0.93 54.74 -16.24
N GLU A 946 -0.87 54.58 -17.58
CA GLU A 946 -0.34 55.46 -18.65
C GLU A 946 1.21 55.62 -18.72
N MET A 947 1.92 55.42 -19.84
CA MET A 947 1.67 55.36 -21.30
C MET A 947 2.39 54.16 -21.92
#